data_AF-A0A671V0U9-F1
#
_entry.id   AF-A0A671V0U9-F1
#
_cell.length_a   1.000
_cell.length_b   1.000
_cell.length_c   1.000
_cell.angle_alpha   90.00
_cell.angle_beta   90.00
_cell.angle_gamma   90.00
#
_symmetry.space_group_name_H-M   'P 1'
#
loop_
_entity.id
_entity.type
_entity.pdbx_description
1 polymer ?
#
loop_
_entity_poly.entity_id
_entity_poly.type
_entity_poly.pdbx_seq_one_letter_code
_entity_poly.pdbx_strand_id
1 'polypeptide(L)'
;MMLVVVLCCFLFSLLGGDAAPAADEVKYLPGLQKQPSFRQYSGYLSVADGKHLHYWLVESQQNPSSDPLVLWLNGGPGCSSLDGLLTEHGPFLIQDDGVTLQYNPYSWNKIANMLYLESPAGVGFSYSDDQKYVTNDTEVSMNNYLALKEFFRLFPEFSRNELFLTGESYGGIYIPTLAERVMEDASLNLQGVAVGNGMSSYELNDNSLVFFAYYHGLLGSRLWSELQTFCCSDGKCNFYNNQNQNCTTSLSEVQDIVYSSGLNMYNLYAPCPGGVRERVSIERGELVIRDLGNSFINHQWTQLWNQKLRGLASLHLSVRLDPPCTNSTPSSLYLNNPYVRAALHISPKALDWVICSSEVNLNYGRLYLDVRKQYLKLLTALKYRVLVYNGDVDMACNFMGDEWFVESLHQQVEVSVEQSERRRALSSVCCYIEFQCSRPPPLHSRDLHSIIVAAFTCLNTWITHHPAMLDQQECLLEVLEIVELGISGTKSKREEEVRCKEEKELNPVSLRVKEAAEVTLNCVMQVLGAVPSLGGLLDEDALIGCHSLSDSSLKKKFRYFVLDSSVIMAMLEQPQGPEDASCPSLALLIRGPSGRHTWTLQLHLQPREGRTHTQHFLIPARPAAAQEDAGIQCSIKNQQFLENIERVPSVKADQSIPALHETVTEEVRTWTSPDPDPAVRPCYFW
;
A
#
# COMPACT_ATOMS: atom_id res chain seq x y z
N MET A 1 -32.05 -12.18 56.75
CA MET A 1 -30.68 -12.07 56.20
C MET A 1 -30.28 -13.28 55.36
N MET A 2 -30.52 -14.53 55.80
CA MET A 2 -30.27 -15.74 54.99
C MET A 2 -31.05 -15.80 53.66
N LEU A 3 -32.29 -15.32 53.62
CA LEU A 3 -33.14 -15.40 52.41
C LEU A 3 -32.65 -14.47 51.27
N VAL A 4 -32.00 -13.36 51.61
CA VAL A 4 -31.48 -12.38 50.63
C VAL A 4 -30.16 -12.86 50.02
N VAL A 5 -29.33 -13.56 50.80
CA VAL A 5 -28.08 -14.15 50.30
C VAL A 5 -28.36 -15.30 49.34
N VAL A 6 -29.36 -16.15 49.63
CA VAL A 6 -29.76 -17.25 48.73
C VAL A 6 -30.39 -16.73 47.44
N LEU A 7 -31.18 -15.64 47.49
CA LEU A 7 -31.76 -15.03 46.28
C LEU A 7 -30.68 -14.35 45.41
N CYS A 8 -29.66 -13.71 45.99
CA CYS A 8 -28.52 -13.17 45.24
C CYS A 8 -27.66 -14.27 44.61
N CYS A 9 -27.45 -15.40 45.27
CA CYS A 9 -26.73 -16.55 44.69
C CYS A 9 -27.52 -17.23 43.55
N PHE A 10 -28.86 -17.25 43.62
CA PHE A 10 -29.71 -17.73 42.53
C PHE A 10 -29.81 -16.73 41.36
N LEU A 11 -29.76 -15.42 41.62
CA LEU A 11 -29.72 -14.40 40.57
C LEU A 11 -28.35 -14.33 39.87
N PHE A 12 -27.24 -14.60 40.57
CA PHE A 12 -25.91 -14.73 39.94
C PHE A 12 -25.75 -16.00 39.10
N SER A 13 -26.44 -17.08 39.43
CA SER A 13 -26.45 -18.31 38.61
C SER A 13 -27.45 -18.27 37.44
N LEU A 14 -28.35 -17.29 37.40
CA LEU A 14 -29.25 -17.02 36.28
C LEU A 14 -28.77 -15.87 35.37
N LEU A 15 -27.66 -15.22 35.70
CA LEU A 15 -27.03 -14.13 34.93
C LEU A 15 -25.59 -14.43 34.48
N GLY A 16 -25.05 -15.61 34.80
CA GLY A 16 -23.78 -16.08 34.26
C GLY A 16 -24.00 -16.80 32.95
N GLY A 17 -23.84 -16.11 31.82
CA GLY A 17 -23.32 -16.83 30.65
C GLY A 17 -21.96 -17.36 31.06
N ASP A 18 -21.76 -18.68 31.02
CA ASP A 18 -20.45 -19.26 31.33
C ASP A 18 -19.39 -18.50 30.52
N ALA A 19 -18.43 -17.92 31.23
CA ALA A 19 -17.27 -17.26 30.64
C ALA A 19 -16.45 -18.27 29.82
N ALA A 20 -15.62 -17.79 28.90
CA ALA A 20 -14.65 -18.58 28.12
C ALA A 20 -14.20 -19.89 28.81
N PRO A 21 -14.17 -21.04 28.10
CA PRO A 21 -13.84 -22.33 28.68
C PRO A 21 -12.46 -22.29 29.34
N ALA A 22 -12.42 -22.23 30.68
CA ALA A 22 -11.18 -22.18 31.44
C ALA A 22 -10.29 -23.41 31.24
N ALA A 23 -10.85 -24.51 30.74
CA ALA A 23 -10.14 -25.73 30.37
C ALA A 23 -9.31 -25.58 29.09
N ASP A 24 -9.64 -24.62 28.23
CA ASP A 24 -8.95 -24.39 26.96
C ASP A 24 -7.90 -23.29 27.08
N GLU A 25 -7.84 -22.55 28.20
CA GLU A 25 -6.93 -21.42 28.39
C GLU A 25 -5.44 -21.84 28.39
N VAL A 26 -4.66 -21.30 27.46
CA VAL A 26 -3.22 -21.56 27.35
C VAL A 26 -2.45 -20.63 28.28
N LYS A 27 -2.22 -21.09 29.51
CA LYS A 27 -1.56 -20.30 30.58
C LYS A 27 -0.05 -20.17 30.42
N TYR A 28 0.59 -21.20 29.87
CA TYR A 28 2.03 -21.21 29.63
C TYR A 28 2.30 -21.83 28.28
N LEU A 29 2.82 -21.03 27.35
CA LEU A 29 3.22 -21.49 26.03
C LEU A 29 4.76 -21.65 25.98
N PRO A 30 5.29 -22.87 25.74
CA PRO A 30 6.72 -23.09 25.57
C PRO A 30 7.32 -22.26 24.43
N GLY A 31 8.60 -21.90 24.53
CA GLY A 31 9.30 -21.14 23.48
C GLY A 31 9.22 -19.61 23.62
N LEU A 32 8.30 -19.08 24.42
CA LEU A 32 8.24 -17.64 24.74
C LEU A 32 9.15 -17.29 25.93
N GLN A 33 9.99 -16.26 25.76
CA GLN A 33 10.77 -15.70 26.87
C GLN A 33 9.88 -14.99 27.91
N LYS A 34 8.75 -14.43 27.47
CA LYS A 34 7.76 -13.75 28.31
C LYS A 34 6.36 -14.17 27.87
N GLN A 35 5.55 -14.66 28.82
CA GLN A 35 4.17 -15.04 28.56
C GLN A 35 3.32 -13.80 28.19
N PRO A 36 2.31 -13.97 27.31
CA PRO A 36 1.52 -12.87 26.77
C PRO A 36 0.69 -12.18 27.86
N SER A 37 0.43 -10.89 27.66
CA SER A 37 -0.48 -10.11 28.51
C SER A 37 -1.95 -10.25 28.13
N PHE A 38 -2.22 -10.74 26.92
CA PHE A 38 -3.55 -11.08 26.43
C PHE A 38 -3.82 -12.58 26.66
N ARG A 39 -5.09 -12.95 26.82
CA ARG A 39 -5.49 -14.35 26.97
C ARG A 39 -5.53 -15.05 25.63
N GLN A 40 -5.33 -16.36 25.67
CA GLN A 40 -5.39 -17.23 24.51
C GLN A 40 -5.94 -18.58 24.92
N TYR A 41 -6.66 -19.21 24.01
CA TYR A 41 -7.37 -20.47 24.23
C TYR A 41 -7.10 -21.40 23.07
N SER A 42 -6.90 -22.68 23.37
CA SER A 42 -6.69 -23.73 22.39
C SER A 42 -7.47 -24.96 22.82
N GLY A 43 -8.31 -25.45 21.93
CA GLY A 43 -9.24 -26.54 22.21
C GLY A 43 -9.92 -27.06 20.94
N TYR A 44 -11.11 -27.63 21.08
CA TYR A 44 -11.83 -28.26 19.97
C TYR A 44 -13.28 -27.79 19.87
N LEU A 45 -13.70 -27.42 18.66
CA LEU A 45 -15.09 -27.17 18.30
C LEU A 45 -15.66 -28.46 17.69
N SER A 46 -16.56 -29.10 18.43
CA SER A 46 -17.18 -30.37 18.00
C SER A 46 -18.36 -30.10 17.08
N VAL A 47 -18.35 -30.69 15.89
CA VAL A 47 -19.40 -30.53 14.87
C VAL A 47 -20.01 -31.89 14.50
N ALA A 48 -20.86 -31.92 13.47
CA ALA A 48 -21.57 -33.14 13.07
C ALA A 48 -20.62 -34.31 12.73
N ASP A 49 -21.14 -35.53 12.83
CA ASP A 49 -20.46 -36.79 12.46
C ASP A 49 -19.16 -37.09 13.24
N GLY A 50 -19.06 -36.66 14.49
CA GLY A 50 -17.90 -36.94 15.34
C GLY A 50 -16.62 -36.22 14.88
N LYS A 51 -16.77 -35.09 14.18
CA LYS A 51 -15.67 -34.23 13.76
C LYS A 51 -15.35 -33.20 14.83
N HIS A 52 -14.07 -33.01 15.11
CA HIS A 52 -13.54 -32.11 16.12
C HIS A 52 -12.51 -31.19 15.47
N LEU A 53 -12.85 -29.90 15.31
CA LEU A 53 -11.96 -28.92 14.70
C LEU A 53 -11.14 -28.21 15.77
N HIS A 54 -9.82 -28.33 15.71
CA HIS A 54 -8.91 -27.59 16.58
C HIS A 54 -8.99 -26.10 16.28
N TYR A 55 -9.07 -25.29 17.33
CA TYR A 55 -9.00 -23.84 17.23
C TYR A 55 -7.93 -23.30 18.16
N TRP A 56 -7.35 -22.17 17.78
CA TRP A 56 -6.55 -21.32 18.66
C TRP A 56 -7.06 -19.89 18.59
N LEU A 57 -7.70 -19.44 19.67
CA LEU A 57 -8.13 -18.07 19.86
C LEU A 57 -7.02 -17.26 20.55
N VAL A 58 -6.64 -16.13 20.00
CA VAL A 58 -5.79 -15.13 20.67
C VAL A 58 -6.59 -13.83 20.80
N GLU A 59 -6.86 -13.40 22.04
CA GLU A 59 -7.62 -12.19 22.30
C GLU A 59 -6.87 -10.94 21.81
N SER A 60 -7.62 -9.86 21.56
CA SER A 60 -7.04 -8.57 21.20
C SER A 60 -6.05 -8.08 22.25
N GLN A 61 -4.94 -7.46 21.82
CA GLN A 61 -3.99 -6.82 22.73
C GLN A 61 -4.52 -5.48 23.29
N GLN A 62 -5.63 -4.96 22.77
CA GLN A 62 -6.27 -3.73 23.22
C GLN A 62 -7.52 -4.02 24.07
N ASN A 63 -8.70 -4.10 23.45
CA ASN A 63 -9.98 -4.26 24.16
C ASN A 63 -10.74 -5.48 23.62
N PRO A 64 -10.41 -6.70 24.09
CA PRO A 64 -11.05 -7.94 23.62
C PRO A 64 -12.59 -7.93 23.60
N SER A 65 -13.22 -7.26 24.56
CA SER A 65 -14.68 -7.20 24.69
C SER A 65 -15.38 -6.32 23.66
N SER A 66 -14.67 -5.40 22.99
CA SER A 66 -15.24 -4.51 21.97
C SER A 66 -14.61 -4.68 20.59
N ASP A 67 -13.36 -5.14 20.53
CA ASP A 67 -12.63 -5.31 19.29
C ASP A 67 -13.20 -6.44 18.44
N PRO A 68 -13.13 -6.39 17.10
CA PRO A 68 -13.74 -7.40 16.24
C PRO A 68 -13.23 -8.83 16.53
N LEU A 69 -14.09 -9.82 16.29
CA LEU A 69 -13.70 -11.22 16.17
C LEU A 69 -13.42 -11.53 14.71
N VAL A 70 -12.24 -12.04 14.42
CA VAL A 70 -11.77 -12.32 13.07
C VAL A 70 -11.43 -13.80 12.96
N LEU A 71 -12.19 -14.54 12.16
CA LEU A 71 -11.86 -15.92 11.80
C LEU A 71 -10.76 -15.88 10.74
N TRP A 72 -9.72 -16.71 10.90
CA TRP A 72 -8.69 -16.95 9.89
C TRP A 72 -8.69 -18.41 9.44
N LEU A 73 -8.70 -18.62 8.12
CA LEU A 73 -8.58 -19.92 7.46
C LEU A 73 -7.45 -19.90 6.42
N ASN A 74 -6.39 -20.68 6.63
CA ASN A 74 -5.46 -21.02 5.55
C ASN A 74 -6.13 -21.95 4.51
N GLY A 75 -5.47 -22.14 3.37
CA GLY A 75 -6.03 -22.85 2.22
C GLY A 75 -5.65 -24.32 2.07
N GLY A 76 -4.91 -24.64 1.01
CA GLY A 76 -4.55 -25.99 0.60
C GLY A 76 -5.27 -26.44 -0.68
N PRO A 77 -6.41 -27.16 -0.62
CA PRO A 77 -7.18 -27.53 0.56
C PRO A 77 -6.45 -28.55 1.43
N GLY A 78 -6.67 -28.49 2.74
CA GLY A 78 -6.07 -29.39 3.71
C GLY A 78 -4.86 -28.84 4.48
N CYS A 79 -4.57 -27.54 4.40
CA CYS A 79 -3.47 -26.91 5.11
C CYS A 79 -3.93 -26.23 6.41
N SER A 80 -3.07 -26.26 7.42
CA SER A 80 -3.35 -25.80 8.78
C SER A 80 -3.40 -24.28 8.89
N SER A 81 -4.40 -23.77 9.62
CA SER A 81 -4.49 -22.36 9.98
C SER A 81 -3.48 -21.90 11.04
N LEU A 82 -2.77 -22.84 11.68
CA LEU A 82 -1.67 -22.49 12.58
C LEU A 82 -0.41 -22.07 11.81
N ASP A 83 -0.35 -22.29 10.50
CA ASP A 83 0.65 -21.65 9.66
C ASP A 83 0.47 -20.12 9.70
N GLY A 84 -0.74 -19.61 9.44
CA GLY A 84 -1.01 -18.19 9.55
C GLY A 84 -0.83 -17.59 10.94
N LEU A 85 -0.92 -18.40 11.98
CA LEU A 85 -0.55 -17.98 13.33
C LEU A 85 0.97 -17.85 13.47
N LEU A 86 1.72 -18.90 13.16
CA LEU A 86 3.14 -19.01 13.49
C LEU A 86 4.10 -18.44 12.45
N THR A 87 3.65 -18.17 11.22
CA THR A 87 4.53 -17.76 10.12
C THR A 87 4.07 -16.48 9.41
N GLU A 88 2.79 -16.10 9.54
CA GLU A 88 2.24 -14.91 8.87
C GLU A 88 1.99 -13.75 9.84
N HIS A 89 0.88 -13.81 10.58
CA HIS A 89 0.32 -12.63 11.27
C HIS A 89 -0.18 -12.88 12.69
N GLY A 90 0.07 -14.08 13.25
CA GLY A 90 -0.19 -14.32 14.66
C GLY A 90 0.74 -13.53 15.59
N PRO A 91 0.44 -13.52 16.90
CA PRO A 91 1.15 -12.71 17.90
C PRO A 91 2.61 -13.10 18.09
N PHE A 92 2.96 -14.32 17.71
CA PHE A 92 4.31 -14.85 17.84
C PHE A 92 4.65 -15.74 16.64
N LEU A 93 5.87 -15.58 16.14
CA LEU A 93 6.38 -16.30 14.98
C LEU A 93 7.42 -17.34 15.39
N ILE A 94 7.32 -18.53 14.82
CA ILE A 94 8.28 -19.61 15.03
C ILE A 94 9.63 -19.27 14.38
N GLN A 95 10.71 -19.57 15.08
CA GLN A 95 12.07 -19.37 14.59
C GLN A 95 12.65 -20.66 14.01
N ASP A 96 13.72 -20.54 13.22
CA ASP A 96 14.35 -21.65 12.50
C ASP A 96 14.78 -22.85 13.38
N ASP A 97 15.00 -22.63 14.68
CA ASP A 97 15.34 -23.68 15.63
C ASP A 97 14.16 -24.63 15.94
N GLY A 98 12.94 -24.27 15.55
CA GLY A 98 11.72 -25.04 15.83
C GLY A 98 11.34 -25.10 17.31
N VAL A 99 11.86 -24.17 18.12
CA VAL A 99 11.66 -24.14 19.57
C VAL A 99 11.28 -22.74 20.06
N THR A 100 11.94 -21.71 19.56
CA THR A 100 11.79 -20.33 20.02
C THR A 100 10.63 -19.63 19.33
N LEU A 101 9.81 -18.92 20.09
CA LEU A 101 8.78 -18.02 19.58
C LEU A 101 9.18 -16.56 19.80
N GLN A 102 9.11 -15.74 18.76
CA GLN A 102 9.34 -14.29 18.85
C GLN A 102 8.05 -13.51 18.65
N TYR A 103 7.83 -12.46 19.45
CA TYR A 103 6.66 -11.59 19.29
C TYR A 103 6.66 -10.90 17.93
N ASN A 104 5.50 -10.91 17.28
CA ASN A 104 5.27 -10.24 16.01
C ASN A 104 4.81 -8.79 16.24
N PRO A 105 5.60 -7.77 15.88
CA PRO A 105 5.18 -6.37 16.01
C PRO A 105 4.06 -5.98 15.04
N TYR A 106 3.70 -6.83 14.08
CA TYR A 106 2.68 -6.57 13.08
C TYR A 106 1.48 -7.52 13.19
N SER A 107 1.32 -8.21 14.32
CA SER A 107 0.23 -9.17 14.50
C SER A 107 -1.15 -8.51 14.35
N TRP A 108 -2.06 -9.20 13.69
CA TRP A 108 -3.45 -8.79 13.55
C TRP A 108 -4.18 -8.75 14.90
N ASN A 109 -3.77 -9.56 15.88
CA ASN A 109 -4.39 -9.52 17.20
C ASN A 109 -4.11 -8.24 17.99
N LYS A 110 -3.31 -7.30 17.45
CA LYS A 110 -3.16 -5.97 18.03
C LYS A 110 -4.47 -5.18 18.09
N ILE A 111 -5.42 -5.48 17.21
CA ILE A 111 -6.70 -4.74 17.05
C ILE A 111 -7.92 -5.66 16.94
N ALA A 112 -7.76 -6.98 17.10
CA ALA A 112 -8.82 -7.96 16.90
C ALA A 112 -8.61 -9.21 17.76
N ASN A 113 -9.69 -9.90 18.10
CA ASN A 113 -9.65 -11.26 18.61
C ASN A 113 -9.51 -12.20 17.41
N MET A 114 -8.37 -12.87 17.28
CA MET A 114 -8.09 -13.74 16.13
C MET A 114 -8.42 -15.19 16.46
N LEU A 115 -9.33 -15.79 15.70
CA LEU A 115 -9.69 -17.21 15.78
C LEU A 115 -9.05 -17.96 14.61
N TYR A 116 -7.97 -18.69 14.88
CA TYR A 116 -7.34 -19.58 13.92
C TYR A 116 -8.03 -20.94 14.01
N LEU A 117 -8.67 -21.39 12.93
CA LEU A 117 -9.42 -22.65 12.90
C LEU A 117 -8.77 -23.64 11.93
N GLU A 118 -8.26 -24.76 12.43
CA GLU A 118 -7.73 -25.82 11.58
C GLU A 118 -8.89 -26.59 10.95
N SER A 119 -9.13 -26.38 9.67
CA SER A 119 -10.27 -26.94 8.95
C SER A 119 -9.84 -27.45 7.56
N PRO A 120 -10.41 -28.57 7.07
CA PRO A 120 -11.43 -29.42 7.69
C PRO A 120 -10.87 -30.45 8.71
N ALA A 121 -11.70 -31.38 9.18
CA ALA A 121 -11.23 -32.50 9.99
C ALA A 121 -10.13 -33.30 9.25
N GLY A 122 -9.08 -33.70 9.97
CA GLY A 122 -7.88 -34.31 9.40
C GLY A 122 -6.76 -33.31 9.07
N VAL A 123 -6.99 -32.01 9.23
CA VAL A 123 -5.98 -30.94 9.08
C VAL A 123 -5.36 -30.59 10.43
N GLY A 124 -4.03 -30.57 10.50
CA GLY A 124 -3.30 -30.22 11.72
C GLY A 124 -3.70 -31.12 12.88
N PHE A 125 -4.22 -30.53 13.96
CA PHE A 125 -4.73 -31.26 15.12
C PHE A 125 -6.22 -31.61 15.05
N SER A 126 -6.94 -31.15 14.03
CA SER A 126 -8.36 -31.49 13.81
C SER A 126 -8.50 -32.96 13.40
N TYR A 127 -9.51 -33.64 13.93
CA TYR A 127 -9.71 -35.08 13.69
C TYR A 127 -11.19 -35.46 13.66
N SER A 128 -11.48 -36.69 13.25
CA SER A 128 -12.80 -37.30 13.38
C SER A 128 -12.68 -38.61 14.15
N ASP A 129 -13.74 -38.97 14.88
CA ASP A 129 -13.76 -40.23 15.65
C ASP A 129 -13.61 -41.48 14.76
N ASP A 130 -14.08 -41.42 13.51
CA ASP A 130 -13.99 -42.52 12.54
C ASP A 130 -12.73 -42.48 11.66
N GLN A 131 -11.90 -41.45 11.80
CA GLN A 131 -10.69 -41.19 11.03
C GLN A 131 -10.89 -41.24 9.51
N LYS A 132 -12.04 -40.74 9.02
CA LYS A 132 -12.30 -40.58 7.58
C LYS A 132 -12.35 -39.11 7.22
N TYR A 133 -11.46 -38.70 6.31
CA TYR A 133 -11.28 -37.29 5.97
C TYR A 133 -11.67 -36.92 4.53
N VAL A 134 -12.39 -37.80 3.84
CA VAL A 134 -13.00 -37.48 2.54
C VAL A 134 -14.05 -36.39 2.73
N THR A 135 -13.92 -35.28 2.00
CA THR A 135 -14.82 -34.13 2.15
C THR A 135 -14.88 -33.30 0.86
N ASN A 136 -15.67 -32.23 0.85
CA ASN A 136 -15.83 -31.32 -0.28
C ASN A 136 -16.26 -29.92 0.20
N ASP A 137 -16.28 -28.95 -0.71
CA ASP A 137 -16.57 -27.54 -0.38
C ASP A 137 -17.87 -27.33 0.39
N THR A 138 -18.95 -28.03 0.04
CA THR A 138 -20.26 -27.83 0.68
C THR A 138 -20.29 -28.34 2.13
N GLU A 139 -19.60 -29.46 2.37
CA GLU A 139 -19.46 -30.05 3.69
C GLU A 139 -18.53 -29.22 4.57
N VAL A 140 -17.37 -28.78 4.05
CA VAL A 140 -16.45 -27.90 4.78
C VAL A 140 -17.13 -26.60 5.17
N SER A 141 -17.84 -25.96 4.24
CA SER A 141 -18.62 -24.75 4.51
C SER A 141 -19.66 -24.97 5.63
N MET A 142 -20.35 -26.12 5.64
CA MET A 142 -21.30 -26.45 6.72
C MET A 142 -20.61 -26.69 8.05
N ASN A 143 -19.53 -27.48 8.08
CA ASN A 143 -18.78 -27.79 9.29
C ASN A 143 -18.16 -26.53 9.91
N ASN A 144 -17.63 -25.61 9.11
CA ASN A 144 -17.10 -24.34 9.60
C ASN A 144 -18.20 -23.43 10.16
N TYR A 145 -19.38 -23.42 9.54
CA TYR A 145 -20.54 -22.72 10.10
C TYR A 145 -20.96 -23.31 11.45
N LEU A 146 -21.05 -24.64 11.57
CA LEU A 146 -21.35 -25.30 12.84
C LEU A 146 -20.26 -25.07 13.90
N ALA A 147 -19.00 -25.03 13.49
CA ALA A 147 -17.89 -24.70 14.38
C ALA A 147 -18.01 -23.26 14.91
N LEU A 148 -18.35 -22.28 14.08
CA LEU A 148 -18.63 -20.92 14.54
C LEU A 148 -19.80 -20.89 15.56
N LYS A 149 -20.87 -21.64 15.31
CA LYS A 149 -21.99 -21.75 16.27
C LYS A 149 -21.53 -22.33 17.61
N GLU A 150 -20.70 -23.37 17.57
CA GLU A 150 -20.12 -23.97 18.77
C GLU A 150 -19.16 -23.03 19.48
N PHE A 151 -18.37 -22.26 18.73
CA PHE A 151 -17.49 -21.23 19.28
C PHE A 151 -18.29 -20.18 20.05
N PHE A 152 -19.37 -19.63 19.49
CA PHE A 152 -20.20 -18.66 20.21
C PHE A 152 -21.00 -19.28 21.36
N ARG A 153 -21.21 -20.59 21.38
CA ARG A 153 -21.77 -21.30 22.53
C ARG A 153 -20.75 -21.38 23.68
N LEU A 154 -19.48 -21.58 23.37
CA LEU A 154 -18.38 -21.65 24.33
C LEU A 154 -17.90 -20.27 24.80
N PHE A 155 -17.95 -19.27 23.92
CA PHE A 155 -17.54 -17.91 24.17
C PHE A 155 -18.69 -16.92 23.88
N PRO A 156 -19.79 -16.96 24.67
CA PRO A 156 -20.95 -16.10 24.46
C PRO A 156 -20.64 -14.60 24.60
N GLU A 157 -19.54 -14.24 25.26
CA GLU A 157 -19.06 -12.86 25.36
C GLU A 157 -18.72 -12.23 24.00
N PHE A 158 -18.30 -13.03 23.01
CA PHE A 158 -17.97 -12.52 21.68
C PHE A 158 -19.19 -12.33 20.77
N SER A 159 -20.39 -12.77 21.17
CA SER A 159 -21.60 -12.70 20.32
C SER A 159 -22.01 -11.28 19.93
N ARG A 160 -21.51 -10.25 20.64
CA ARG A 160 -21.75 -8.83 20.33
C ARG A 160 -20.68 -8.21 19.44
N ASN A 161 -19.50 -8.82 19.35
CA ASN A 161 -18.38 -8.27 18.59
C ASN A 161 -18.70 -8.31 17.09
N GLU A 162 -18.10 -7.40 16.33
CA GLU A 162 -18.15 -7.47 14.88
C GLU A 162 -17.42 -8.74 14.41
N LEU A 163 -18.09 -9.57 13.59
CA LEU A 163 -17.48 -10.78 13.03
C LEU A 163 -16.97 -10.49 11.61
N PHE A 164 -15.71 -10.84 11.36
CA PHE A 164 -15.13 -10.89 10.02
C PHE A 164 -14.64 -12.29 9.70
N LEU A 165 -14.83 -12.71 8.45
CA LEU A 165 -14.35 -13.98 7.94
C LEU A 165 -13.19 -13.73 6.99
N THR A 166 -12.00 -14.24 7.33
CA THR A 166 -10.77 -13.98 6.58
C THR A 166 -10.02 -15.26 6.28
N GLY A 167 -9.28 -15.29 5.18
CA GLY A 167 -8.47 -16.44 4.82
C GLY A 167 -7.65 -16.21 3.57
N GLU A 168 -6.85 -17.21 3.20
CA GLU A 168 -5.92 -17.12 2.06
C GLU A 168 -5.92 -18.35 1.16
N SER A 169 -5.43 -18.20 -0.08
CA SER A 169 -5.28 -19.30 -1.03
C SER A 169 -6.63 -19.99 -1.30
N TYR A 170 -6.77 -21.30 -1.04
CA TYR A 170 -8.06 -21.99 -1.13
C TYR A 170 -9.12 -21.45 -0.13
N GLY A 171 -8.71 -20.63 0.84
CA GLY A 171 -9.57 -19.75 1.62
C GLY A 171 -10.47 -18.86 0.74
N GLY A 172 -10.08 -18.56 -0.50
CA GLY A 172 -10.92 -17.91 -1.50
C GLY A 172 -12.17 -18.70 -1.90
N ILE A 173 -12.21 -20.01 -1.67
CA ILE A 173 -13.43 -20.84 -1.78
C ILE A 173 -14.11 -20.97 -0.41
N TYR A 174 -13.35 -21.22 0.67
CA TYR A 174 -13.91 -21.42 2.01
C TYR A 174 -14.67 -20.20 2.53
N ILE A 175 -14.10 -19.01 2.38
CA ILE A 175 -14.63 -17.78 2.98
C ILE A 175 -15.95 -17.35 2.33
N PRO A 176 -16.08 -17.25 1.00
CA PRO A 176 -17.35 -16.86 0.38
C PRO A 176 -18.46 -17.90 0.59
N THR A 177 -18.13 -19.19 0.56
CA THR A 177 -19.11 -20.26 0.80
C THR A 177 -19.55 -20.32 2.27
N LEU A 178 -18.66 -20.04 3.23
CA LEU A 178 -19.00 -19.89 4.64
C LEU A 178 -19.85 -18.63 4.88
N ALA A 179 -19.43 -17.51 4.31
CA ALA A 179 -20.11 -16.22 4.44
C ALA A 179 -21.56 -16.29 3.93
N GLU A 180 -21.80 -17.04 2.85
CA GLU A 180 -23.15 -17.32 2.34
C GLU A 180 -24.06 -17.99 3.39
N ARG A 181 -23.52 -18.84 4.28
CA ARG A 181 -24.28 -19.44 5.37
C ARG A 181 -24.44 -18.49 6.55
N VAL A 182 -23.33 -17.84 6.94
CA VAL A 182 -23.30 -16.93 8.08
C VAL A 182 -24.23 -15.73 7.87
N MET A 183 -24.33 -15.20 6.65
CA MET A 183 -25.22 -14.07 6.34
C MET A 183 -26.71 -14.39 6.52
N GLU A 184 -27.09 -15.67 6.53
CA GLU A 184 -28.47 -16.12 6.76
C GLU A 184 -28.77 -16.33 8.25
N ASP A 185 -27.76 -16.33 9.12
CA ASP A 185 -27.91 -16.48 10.57
C ASP A 185 -27.77 -15.13 11.29
N ALA A 186 -28.91 -14.54 11.66
CA ALA A 186 -28.96 -13.26 12.36
C ALA A 186 -28.33 -13.27 13.77
N SER A 187 -28.03 -14.44 14.34
CA SER A 187 -27.28 -14.54 15.61
C SER A 187 -25.78 -14.28 15.46
N LEU A 188 -25.27 -14.27 14.23
CA LEU A 188 -23.87 -14.00 13.92
C LEU A 188 -23.73 -12.58 13.36
N ASN A 189 -22.97 -11.73 14.07
CA ASN A 189 -22.83 -10.31 13.72
C ASN A 189 -21.81 -10.08 12.58
N LEU A 190 -22.03 -10.70 11.42
CA LEU A 190 -21.15 -10.56 10.26
C LEU A 190 -21.10 -9.12 9.75
N GLN A 191 -19.89 -8.59 9.60
CA GLN A 191 -19.61 -7.24 9.09
C GLN A 191 -18.83 -7.24 7.79
N GLY A 192 -18.08 -8.30 7.50
CA GLY A 192 -17.33 -8.37 6.25
C GLY A 192 -16.50 -9.63 6.07
N VAL A 193 -15.89 -9.70 4.88
CA VAL A 193 -14.96 -10.77 4.50
C VAL A 193 -13.70 -10.18 3.89
N ALA A 194 -12.55 -10.84 4.10
CA ALA A 194 -11.30 -10.49 3.43
C ALA A 194 -10.60 -11.76 2.93
N VAL A 195 -10.15 -11.76 1.67
CA VAL A 195 -9.45 -12.91 1.08
C VAL A 195 -8.10 -12.45 0.52
N GLY A 196 -7.03 -13.09 1.00
CA GLY A 196 -5.66 -12.87 0.55
C GLY A 196 -5.24 -13.89 -0.50
N ASN A 197 -4.75 -13.46 -1.67
CA ASN A 197 -4.24 -14.37 -2.72
C ASN A 197 -5.19 -15.55 -2.95
N GLY A 198 -6.46 -15.28 -3.26
CA GLY A 198 -7.54 -16.25 -3.17
C GLY A 198 -7.77 -17.03 -4.46
N MET A 199 -8.13 -18.32 -4.35
CA MET A 199 -8.71 -19.03 -5.50
C MET A 199 -10.18 -18.62 -5.67
N SER A 200 -10.44 -17.51 -6.37
CA SER A 200 -11.80 -17.00 -6.60
C SER A 200 -12.47 -17.55 -7.86
N SER A 201 -11.66 -17.85 -8.89
CA SER A 201 -12.11 -18.48 -10.14
C SER A 201 -10.94 -19.20 -10.80
N TYR A 202 -11.08 -20.52 -10.99
CA TYR A 202 -10.03 -21.32 -11.62
C TYR A 202 -9.75 -20.88 -13.06
N GLU A 203 -10.79 -20.49 -13.80
CA GLU A 203 -10.64 -20.00 -15.17
C GLU A 203 -9.82 -18.72 -15.22
N LEU A 204 -10.14 -17.75 -14.37
CA LEU A 204 -9.42 -16.47 -14.35
C LEU A 204 -8.00 -16.64 -13.81
N ASN A 205 -7.78 -17.50 -12.81
CA ASN A 205 -6.45 -17.80 -12.29
C ASN A 205 -5.56 -18.49 -13.34
N ASP A 206 -6.04 -19.57 -13.97
CA ASP A 206 -5.27 -20.29 -14.99
C ASP A 206 -4.97 -19.40 -16.20
N ASN A 207 -5.93 -18.57 -16.64
CA ASN A 207 -5.71 -17.66 -17.76
C ASN A 207 -4.68 -16.57 -17.42
N SER A 208 -4.85 -15.87 -16.29
CA SER A 208 -3.96 -14.79 -15.87
C SER A 208 -2.54 -15.27 -15.58
N LEU A 209 -2.37 -16.47 -15.02
CA LEU A 209 -1.06 -17.05 -14.74
C LEU A 209 -0.18 -17.18 -15.99
N VAL A 210 -0.74 -17.55 -17.14
CA VAL A 210 0.03 -17.68 -18.39
C VAL A 210 0.52 -16.31 -18.88
N PHE A 211 -0.32 -15.28 -18.77
CA PHE A 211 0.09 -13.90 -19.06
C PHE A 211 1.15 -13.41 -18.06
N PHE A 212 0.93 -13.66 -16.77
CA PHE A 212 1.87 -13.34 -15.71
C PHE A 212 3.24 -13.94 -16.00
N ALA A 213 3.30 -15.24 -16.29
CA ALA A 213 4.54 -15.95 -16.56
C ALA A 213 5.30 -15.38 -17.77
N TYR A 214 4.60 -15.01 -18.85
CA TYR A 214 5.25 -14.38 -20.01
C TYR A 214 5.80 -12.99 -19.67
N TYR A 215 4.97 -12.12 -19.10
CA TYR A 215 5.35 -10.72 -18.84
C TYR A 215 6.33 -10.55 -17.68
N HIS A 216 6.48 -11.57 -16.82
CA HIS A 216 7.54 -11.64 -15.80
C HIS A 216 8.80 -12.36 -16.29
N GLY A 217 8.90 -12.66 -17.60
CA GLY A 217 10.12 -13.15 -18.23
C GLY A 217 10.40 -14.64 -18.04
N LEU A 218 9.40 -15.44 -17.67
CA LEU A 218 9.54 -16.88 -17.46
C LEU A 218 9.39 -17.66 -18.76
N LEU A 219 8.56 -17.16 -19.68
CA LEU A 219 8.27 -17.81 -20.96
C LEU A 219 9.03 -17.13 -22.11
N GLY A 220 9.73 -17.92 -22.93
CA GLY A 220 10.41 -17.43 -24.12
C GLY A 220 9.44 -17.03 -25.25
N SER A 221 9.89 -16.17 -26.16
CA SER A 221 9.09 -15.68 -27.30
C SER A 221 8.55 -16.79 -28.21
N ARG A 222 9.29 -17.90 -28.33
CA ARG A 222 8.83 -19.10 -29.05
C ARG A 222 7.59 -19.69 -28.41
N LEU A 223 7.67 -20.06 -27.13
CA LEU A 223 6.55 -20.67 -26.39
C LEU A 223 5.34 -19.72 -26.35
N TRP A 224 5.58 -18.42 -26.16
CA TRP A 224 4.53 -17.42 -26.22
C TRP A 224 3.84 -17.36 -27.60
N SER A 225 4.60 -17.42 -28.69
CA SER A 225 4.02 -17.44 -30.04
C SER A 225 3.17 -18.69 -30.30
N GLU A 226 3.61 -19.85 -29.79
CA GLU A 226 2.85 -21.10 -29.86
C GLU A 226 1.54 -21.01 -29.05
N LEU A 227 1.61 -20.50 -27.81
CA LEU A 227 0.42 -20.24 -26.97
C LEU A 227 -0.56 -19.30 -27.68
N GLN A 228 -0.10 -18.17 -28.21
CA GLN A 228 -0.95 -17.22 -28.94
C GLN A 228 -1.59 -17.85 -30.20
N THR A 229 -0.87 -18.74 -30.88
CA THR A 229 -1.35 -19.38 -32.12
C THR A 229 -2.38 -20.46 -31.84
N PHE A 230 -2.18 -21.28 -30.81
CA PHE A 230 -2.98 -22.48 -30.57
C PHE A 230 -4.04 -22.31 -29.49
N CYS A 231 -3.84 -21.39 -28.54
CA CYS A 231 -4.74 -21.18 -27.42
C CYS A 231 -5.66 -19.95 -27.57
N CYS A 232 -5.38 -19.05 -28.51
CA CYS A 232 -6.07 -17.77 -28.64
C CYS A 232 -6.76 -17.60 -29.99
N SER A 233 -7.92 -16.95 -29.96
CA SER A 233 -8.72 -16.59 -31.13
C SER A 233 -9.43 -15.26 -30.87
N ASP A 234 -9.45 -14.37 -31.86
CA ASP A 234 -10.14 -13.06 -31.78
C ASP A 234 -9.75 -12.20 -30.57
N GLY A 235 -8.46 -12.19 -30.23
CA GLY A 235 -7.91 -11.42 -29.11
C GLY A 235 -8.26 -11.97 -27.72
N LYS A 236 -8.87 -13.16 -27.64
CA LYS A 236 -9.13 -13.87 -26.39
C LYS A 236 -8.34 -15.16 -26.34
N CYS A 237 -7.75 -15.45 -25.18
CA CYS A 237 -7.02 -16.67 -24.94
C CYS A 237 -7.82 -17.57 -24.00
N ASN A 238 -7.84 -18.87 -24.29
CA ASN A 238 -8.34 -19.89 -23.39
C ASN A 238 -7.18 -20.79 -23.02
N PHE A 239 -6.66 -20.61 -21.81
CA PHE A 239 -5.65 -21.46 -21.18
C PHE A 239 -6.24 -22.43 -20.14
N TYR A 240 -7.53 -22.28 -19.82
CA TYR A 240 -8.22 -23.03 -18.78
C TYR A 240 -8.67 -24.43 -19.22
N ASN A 241 -9.39 -24.54 -20.35
CA ASN A 241 -10.02 -25.80 -20.79
C ASN A 241 -9.98 -26.01 -22.32
N ASN A 242 -8.95 -25.47 -22.95
CA ASN A 242 -8.78 -25.55 -24.40
C ASN A 242 -8.61 -27.00 -24.88
N GLN A 243 -9.31 -27.36 -25.95
CA GLN A 243 -9.32 -28.71 -26.54
C GLN A 243 -8.24 -28.91 -27.61
N ASN A 244 -7.53 -27.85 -28.00
CA ASN A 244 -6.45 -27.94 -28.98
C ASN A 244 -5.22 -28.63 -28.36
N GLN A 245 -4.84 -29.78 -28.91
CA GLN A 245 -3.70 -30.57 -28.40
C GLN A 245 -2.36 -29.81 -28.39
N ASN A 246 -2.13 -28.92 -29.36
CA ASN A 246 -0.91 -28.10 -29.38
C ASN A 246 -0.95 -27.08 -28.24
N CYS A 247 -2.11 -26.47 -27.98
CA CYS A 247 -2.30 -25.59 -26.83
C CYS A 247 -2.04 -26.33 -25.52
N THR A 248 -2.65 -27.51 -25.34
CA THR A 248 -2.45 -28.37 -24.17
C THR A 248 -0.97 -28.73 -23.97
N THR A 249 -0.24 -28.99 -25.05
CA THR A 249 1.20 -29.31 -25.00
C THR A 249 2.01 -28.10 -24.55
N SER A 250 1.78 -26.92 -25.15
CA SER A 250 2.45 -25.68 -24.73
C SER A 250 2.12 -25.30 -23.28
N LEU A 251 0.88 -25.52 -22.82
CA LEU A 251 0.47 -25.27 -21.43
C LEU A 251 1.13 -26.23 -20.43
N SER A 252 1.40 -27.47 -20.83
CA SER A 252 2.20 -28.39 -20.01
C SER A 252 3.61 -27.85 -19.77
N GLU A 253 4.23 -27.25 -20.79
CA GLU A 253 5.55 -26.61 -20.64
C GLU A 253 5.49 -25.39 -19.73
N VAL A 254 4.43 -24.55 -19.84
CA VAL A 254 4.19 -23.44 -18.90
C VAL A 254 4.10 -23.95 -17.47
N GLN A 255 3.32 -25.00 -17.23
CA GLN A 255 3.18 -25.54 -15.88
C GLN A 255 4.52 -26.06 -15.35
N ASP A 256 5.33 -26.74 -16.17
CA ASP A 256 6.64 -27.22 -15.73
C ASP A 256 7.60 -26.07 -15.41
N ILE A 257 7.56 -24.98 -16.17
CA ILE A 257 8.33 -23.77 -15.87
C ILE A 257 7.88 -23.18 -14.52
N VAL A 258 6.58 -23.01 -14.30
CA VAL A 258 6.06 -22.36 -13.08
C VAL A 258 6.21 -23.24 -11.83
N TYR A 259 5.95 -24.55 -11.94
CA TYR A 259 5.85 -25.46 -10.81
C TYR A 259 7.08 -26.35 -10.60
N SER A 260 7.77 -26.76 -11.67
CA SER A 260 8.77 -27.84 -11.61
C SER A 260 10.21 -27.37 -11.82
N SER A 261 10.43 -26.10 -12.19
CA SER A 261 11.76 -25.59 -12.54
C SER A 261 12.60 -25.11 -11.35
N GLY A 262 12.02 -25.12 -10.14
CA GLY A 262 12.64 -24.60 -8.91
C GLY A 262 12.37 -23.12 -8.64
N LEU A 263 11.48 -22.48 -9.40
CA LEU A 263 10.90 -21.21 -9.04
C LEU A 263 10.00 -21.36 -7.80
N ASN A 264 9.98 -20.34 -6.95
CA ASN A 264 9.05 -20.28 -5.83
C ASN A 264 7.70 -19.73 -6.32
N MET A 265 6.70 -20.59 -6.39
CA MET A 265 5.37 -20.21 -6.88
C MET A 265 4.62 -19.24 -5.96
N TYR A 266 4.97 -19.18 -4.68
CA TYR A 266 4.34 -18.28 -3.72
C TYR A 266 5.01 -16.89 -3.68
N ASN A 267 6.21 -16.77 -4.24
CA ASN A 267 6.92 -15.51 -4.42
C ASN A 267 8.00 -15.69 -5.49
N LEU A 268 7.75 -15.19 -6.70
CA LEU A 268 8.63 -15.39 -7.85
C LEU A 268 10.10 -14.97 -7.59
N TYR A 269 10.32 -13.96 -6.74
CA TYR A 269 11.64 -13.40 -6.47
C TYR A 269 12.31 -13.96 -5.21
N ALA A 270 11.61 -14.84 -4.47
CA ALA A 270 12.17 -15.52 -3.32
C ALA A 270 12.93 -16.79 -3.74
N PRO A 271 13.92 -17.24 -2.93
CA PRO A 271 14.47 -18.56 -3.11
C PRO A 271 13.39 -19.63 -2.91
N CYS A 272 13.59 -20.80 -3.50
CA CYS A 272 12.80 -22.00 -3.21
C CYS A 272 13.52 -22.86 -2.16
N PRO A 273 13.08 -22.86 -0.88
CA PRO A 273 13.55 -23.78 0.13
C PRO A 273 13.61 -25.22 -0.38
N GLY A 274 14.77 -25.86 -0.23
CA GLY A 274 15.00 -27.22 -0.70
C GLY A 274 15.37 -27.36 -2.18
N GLY A 275 15.42 -26.27 -2.94
CA GLY A 275 15.89 -26.22 -4.33
C GLY A 275 14.93 -26.82 -5.35
N VAL A 276 15.46 -27.12 -6.55
CA VAL A 276 14.70 -27.82 -7.61
C VAL A 276 14.38 -29.23 -7.14
N ARG A 277 13.12 -29.50 -6.82
CA ARG A 277 12.65 -30.84 -6.45
C ARG A 277 11.60 -31.33 -7.42
N GLU A 278 11.57 -32.63 -7.63
CA GLU A 278 10.48 -33.27 -8.36
C GLU A 278 9.16 -33.07 -7.59
N ARG A 279 8.05 -33.00 -8.34
CA ARG A 279 6.69 -32.86 -7.78
C ARG A 279 6.33 -33.99 -6.81
N VAL A 280 6.99 -35.14 -6.95
CA VAL A 280 6.88 -36.29 -6.05
C VAL A 280 8.27 -36.85 -5.82
N SER A 281 8.59 -37.17 -4.56
CA SER A 281 9.81 -37.90 -4.22
C SER A 281 9.54 -38.96 -3.16
N ILE A 282 10.47 -39.89 -2.99
CA ILE A 282 10.49 -40.80 -1.84
C ILE A 282 11.61 -40.34 -0.91
N GLU A 283 11.25 -39.91 0.29
CA GLU A 283 12.19 -39.43 1.30
C GLU A 283 12.09 -40.32 2.54
N ARG A 284 13.17 -41.03 2.86
CA ARG A 284 13.22 -41.93 4.05
C ARG A 284 12.08 -42.96 4.10
N GLY A 285 11.61 -43.41 2.93
CA GLY A 285 10.52 -44.39 2.82
C GLY A 285 9.11 -43.79 2.82
N GLU A 286 9.00 -42.46 2.96
CA GLU A 286 7.74 -41.72 2.87
C GLU A 286 7.57 -41.13 1.45
N LEU A 287 6.34 -41.20 0.92
CA LEU A 287 5.98 -40.51 -0.31
C LEU A 287 5.75 -39.03 -0.02
N VAL A 288 6.56 -38.14 -0.60
CA VAL A 288 6.40 -36.69 -0.43
C VAL A 288 5.85 -36.08 -1.71
N ILE A 289 4.69 -35.45 -1.60
CA ILE A 289 3.97 -34.78 -2.68
C ILE A 289 4.16 -33.26 -2.51
N ARG A 290 4.45 -32.55 -3.61
CA ARG A 290 4.66 -31.09 -3.66
C ARG A 290 3.72 -30.38 -4.62
N ASP A 291 2.51 -30.90 -4.71
CA ASP A 291 1.49 -30.42 -5.63
C ASP A 291 0.14 -30.40 -4.88
N LEU A 292 -0.40 -29.19 -4.66
CA LEU A 292 -1.70 -29.00 -4.01
C LEU A 292 -2.87 -29.24 -4.98
N GLY A 293 -2.60 -29.41 -6.28
CA GLY A 293 -3.59 -29.82 -7.28
C GLY A 293 -4.60 -28.74 -7.67
N ASN A 294 -4.21 -27.46 -7.64
CA ASN A 294 -5.12 -26.34 -7.91
C ASN A 294 -4.95 -25.67 -9.27
N SER A 295 -3.95 -26.03 -10.07
CA SER A 295 -3.64 -25.33 -11.32
C SER A 295 -3.90 -26.22 -12.52
N PHE A 296 -4.48 -25.64 -13.57
CA PHE A 296 -4.76 -26.33 -14.84
C PHE A 296 -5.60 -27.61 -14.65
N ILE A 297 -6.53 -27.62 -13.69
CA ILE A 297 -7.25 -28.82 -13.23
C ILE A 297 -8.14 -29.48 -14.31
N ASN A 298 -8.53 -28.71 -15.33
CA ASN A 298 -9.37 -29.17 -16.44
C ASN A 298 -8.59 -29.80 -17.58
N HIS A 299 -7.25 -29.76 -17.55
CA HIS A 299 -6.44 -30.42 -18.57
C HIS A 299 -6.32 -31.92 -18.30
N GLN A 300 -6.36 -32.72 -19.37
CA GLN A 300 -6.37 -34.18 -19.28
C GLN A 300 -5.12 -34.74 -18.57
N TRP A 301 -3.96 -34.10 -18.77
CA TRP A 301 -2.72 -34.52 -18.13
C TRP A 301 -2.76 -34.29 -16.61
N THR A 302 -3.38 -33.21 -16.11
CA THR A 302 -3.59 -32.97 -14.67
C THR A 302 -4.50 -34.02 -14.06
N GLN A 303 -5.58 -34.37 -14.77
CA GLN A 303 -6.53 -35.38 -14.30
C GLN A 303 -5.88 -36.76 -14.19
N LEU A 304 -5.10 -37.16 -15.21
CA LEU A 304 -4.32 -38.41 -15.20
C LEU A 304 -3.25 -38.40 -14.10
N TRP A 305 -2.57 -37.27 -13.91
CA TRP A 305 -1.60 -37.08 -12.83
C TRP A 305 -2.24 -37.28 -11.47
N ASN A 306 -3.38 -36.64 -11.20
CA ASN A 306 -4.12 -36.77 -9.94
C ASN A 306 -4.62 -38.20 -9.69
N GLN A 307 -5.02 -38.93 -10.74
CA GLN A 307 -5.35 -40.35 -10.63
C GLN A 307 -4.12 -41.20 -10.28
N LYS A 308 -2.99 -40.95 -10.94
CA LYS A 308 -1.72 -41.63 -10.66
C LYS A 308 -1.22 -41.34 -9.24
N LEU A 309 -1.30 -40.09 -8.78
CA LEU A 309 -0.95 -39.68 -7.42
C LEU A 309 -1.78 -40.43 -6.39
N ARG A 310 -3.11 -40.48 -6.56
CA ARG A 310 -3.98 -41.25 -5.67
C ARG A 310 -3.64 -42.74 -5.65
N GLY A 311 -3.36 -43.33 -6.81
CA GLY A 311 -2.89 -44.70 -6.90
C GLY A 311 -1.58 -44.92 -6.15
N LEU A 312 -0.59 -44.05 -6.36
CA LEU A 312 0.70 -44.12 -5.66
C LEU A 312 0.57 -43.93 -4.16
N ALA A 313 -0.22 -42.94 -3.71
CA ALA A 313 -0.48 -42.69 -2.30
C ALA A 313 -1.12 -43.90 -1.62
N SER A 314 -2.07 -44.57 -2.28
CA SER A 314 -2.71 -45.78 -1.73
C SER A 314 -1.78 -46.98 -1.54
N LEU A 315 -0.60 -46.97 -2.18
CA LEU A 315 0.41 -48.03 -2.07
C LEU A 315 1.45 -47.75 -0.98
N HIS A 316 1.49 -46.54 -0.43
CA HIS A 316 2.48 -46.16 0.59
C HIS A 316 1.83 -46.10 1.97
N LEU A 317 2.57 -46.56 2.98
CA LEU A 317 2.14 -46.53 4.38
C LEU A 317 2.17 -45.10 4.98
N SER A 318 3.05 -44.23 4.47
CA SER A 318 3.18 -42.83 4.89
C SER A 318 3.23 -41.93 3.66
N VAL A 319 2.41 -40.88 3.68
CA VAL A 319 2.32 -39.89 2.61
C VAL A 319 2.31 -38.50 3.22
N ARG A 320 3.26 -37.67 2.82
CA ARG A 320 3.38 -36.28 3.25
C ARG A 320 3.06 -35.33 2.11
N LEU A 321 2.39 -34.24 2.42
CA LEU A 321 2.14 -33.14 1.49
C LEU A 321 2.92 -31.91 1.99
N ASP A 322 3.98 -31.57 1.28
CA ASP A 322 4.79 -30.38 1.53
C ASP A 322 4.44 -29.35 0.45
N PRO A 323 3.84 -28.20 0.78
CA PRO A 323 3.65 -27.15 -0.19
C PRO A 323 5.00 -26.81 -0.87
N PRO A 324 5.03 -26.67 -2.21
CA PRO A 324 6.26 -26.44 -2.95
C PRO A 324 6.99 -25.19 -2.46
N CYS A 325 8.31 -25.24 -2.35
CA CYS A 325 9.12 -24.09 -1.91
C CYS A 325 8.75 -23.54 -0.52
N THR A 326 8.23 -24.38 0.37
CA THR A 326 8.02 -24.04 1.79
C THR A 326 8.91 -24.89 2.68
N ASN A 327 9.26 -24.37 3.86
CA ASN A 327 9.96 -25.11 4.89
C ASN A 327 9.13 -25.12 6.18
N SER A 328 8.27 -26.12 6.32
CA SER A 328 7.42 -26.32 7.50
C SER A 328 8.14 -27.02 8.66
N THR A 329 9.45 -27.30 8.53
CA THR A 329 10.21 -28.04 9.56
C THR A 329 10.14 -27.35 10.93
N PRO A 330 10.37 -26.02 11.05
CA PRO A 330 10.33 -25.37 12.37
C PRO A 330 8.95 -25.45 13.03
N SER A 331 7.88 -25.17 12.29
CA SER A 331 6.49 -25.30 12.77
C SER A 331 6.18 -26.73 13.19
N SER A 332 6.61 -27.72 12.39
CA SER A 332 6.38 -29.14 12.69
C SER A 332 7.12 -29.61 13.93
N LEU A 333 8.36 -29.16 14.14
CA LEU A 333 9.13 -29.46 15.35
C LEU A 333 8.48 -28.84 16.59
N TYR A 334 8.03 -27.60 16.49
CA TYR A 334 7.41 -26.87 17.59
C TYR A 334 6.06 -27.48 17.99
N LEU A 335 5.15 -27.65 17.03
CA LEU A 335 3.79 -28.10 17.29
C LEU A 335 3.72 -29.58 17.69
N ASN A 336 4.65 -30.42 17.24
CA ASN A 336 4.73 -31.82 17.69
C ASN A 336 5.48 -32.02 19.00
N ASN A 337 6.06 -30.96 19.59
CA ASN A 337 6.68 -31.06 20.89
C ASN A 337 5.63 -31.47 21.95
N PRO A 338 5.85 -32.53 22.76
CA PRO A 338 4.86 -33.00 23.73
C PRO A 338 4.42 -31.93 24.74
N TYR A 339 5.31 -31.01 25.13
CA TYR A 339 4.99 -29.91 26.04
C TYR A 339 4.13 -28.85 25.37
N VAL A 340 4.34 -28.58 24.08
CA VAL A 340 3.50 -27.67 23.28
C VAL A 340 2.13 -28.30 23.07
N ARG A 341 2.06 -29.57 22.66
CA ARG A 341 0.78 -30.31 22.54
C ARG A 341 -0.01 -30.30 23.85
N ALA A 342 0.65 -30.49 24.98
CA ALA A 342 0.01 -30.41 26.29
C ALA A 342 -0.50 -28.99 26.61
N ALA A 343 0.31 -27.96 26.33
CA ALA A 343 -0.06 -26.55 26.53
C ALA A 343 -1.25 -26.12 25.66
N LEU A 344 -1.38 -26.70 24.47
CA LEU A 344 -2.46 -26.45 23.51
C LEU A 344 -3.66 -27.38 23.69
N HIS A 345 -3.67 -28.22 24.73
CA HIS A 345 -4.76 -29.15 25.03
C HIS A 345 -5.07 -30.12 23.88
N ILE A 346 -4.03 -30.52 23.13
CA ILE A 346 -4.18 -31.38 21.95
C ILE A 346 -4.64 -32.78 22.38
N SER A 347 -5.67 -33.28 21.70
CA SER A 347 -6.24 -34.60 21.98
C SER A 347 -5.20 -35.70 21.70
N PRO A 348 -5.12 -36.76 22.54
CA PRO A 348 -4.34 -37.95 22.23
C PRO A 348 -4.80 -38.68 20.96
N LYS A 349 -6.04 -38.42 20.50
CA LYS A 349 -6.58 -38.95 19.24
C LYS A 349 -6.10 -38.18 18.01
N ALA A 350 -5.61 -36.94 18.18
CA ALA A 350 -5.12 -36.13 17.08
C ALA A 350 -3.79 -36.67 16.57
N LEU A 351 -3.62 -36.67 15.26
CA LEU A 351 -2.39 -37.09 14.60
C LEU A 351 -1.22 -36.16 14.95
N ASP A 352 -0.02 -36.53 14.50
CA ASP A 352 1.10 -35.59 14.48
C ASP A 352 0.77 -34.46 13.52
N TRP A 353 1.06 -33.23 13.96
CA TRP A 353 0.82 -32.04 13.18
C TRP A 353 1.71 -32.04 11.94
N VAL A 354 1.08 -31.81 10.80
CA VAL A 354 1.75 -31.52 9.53
C VAL A 354 1.10 -30.28 8.94
N ILE A 355 1.87 -29.49 8.19
CA ILE A 355 1.38 -28.25 7.58
C ILE A 355 0.17 -28.49 6.68
N CYS A 356 0.19 -29.57 5.88
CA CYS A 356 -0.91 -29.94 5.02
C CYS A 356 -1.17 -31.45 5.07
N SER A 357 -2.44 -31.81 5.20
CA SER A 357 -2.90 -33.19 5.22
C SER A 357 -3.00 -33.73 3.79
N SER A 358 -2.14 -34.70 3.48
CA SER A 358 -2.14 -35.41 2.19
C SER A 358 -3.46 -36.17 1.98
N GLU A 359 -4.02 -36.75 3.04
CA GLU A 359 -5.28 -37.49 3.00
C GLU A 359 -6.45 -36.58 2.65
N VAL A 360 -6.54 -35.41 3.30
CA VAL A 360 -7.59 -34.42 2.97
C VAL A 360 -7.41 -33.96 1.54
N ASN A 361 -6.23 -33.47 1.14
CA ASN A 361 -6.00 -32.86 -0.17
C ASN A 361 -6.29 -33.80 -1.34
N LEU A 362 -5.80 -35.04 -1.28
CA LEU A 362 -5.96 -36.03 -2.36
C LEU A 362 -7.40 -36.50 -2.53
N ASN A 363 -8.19 -36.48 -1.44
CA ASN A 363 -9.58 -36.91 -1.43
C ASN A 363 -10.58 -35.74 -1.44
N TYR A 364 -10.10 -34.51 -1.62
CA TYR A 364 -10.93 -33.32 -1.56
C TYR A 364 -11.77 -33.14 -2.84
N GLY A 365 -13.09 -33.07 -2.70
CA GLY A 365 -14.02 -32.75 -3.77
C GLY A 365 -14.15 -31.25 -4.02
N ARG A 366 -13.56 -30.76 -5.11
CA ARG A 366 -13.69 -29.36 -5.58
C ARG A 366 -14.99 -29.22 -6.37
N LEU A 367 -15.97 -28.51 -5.81
CA LEU A 367 -17.31 -28.34 -6.37
C LEU A 367 -17.53 -26.93 -6.94
N TYR A 368 -16.94 -25.92 -6.31
CA TYR A 368 -17.01 -24.53 -6.79
C TYR A 368 -15.75 -24.18 -7.57
N LEU A 369 -15.88 -24.05 -8.89
CA LEU A 369 -14.79 -23.61 -9.77
C LEU A 369 -14.75 -22.08 -9.93
N ASP A 370 -15.78 -21.40 -9.44
CA ASP A 370 -15.96 -19.95 -9.48
C ASP A 370 -16.92 -19.56 -8.34
N VAL A 371 -16.56 -18.54 -7.54
CA VAL A 371 -17.37 -18.06 -6.41
C VAL A 371 -18.08 -16.73 -6.65
N ARG A 372 -18.22 -16.30 -7.92
CA ARG A 372 -18.90 -15.04 -8.29
C ARG A 372 -20.30 -14.96 -7.68
N LYS A 373 -21.04 -16.07 -7.64
CA LYS A 373 -22.40 -16.12 -7.09
C LYS A 373 -22.43 -15.77 -5.60
N GLN A 374 -21.48 -16.30 -4.82
CA GLN A 374 -21.35 -16.05 -3.39
C GLN A 374 -21.03 -14.58 -3.13
N TYR A 375 -20.06 -14.02 -3.86
CA TYR A 375 -19.72 -12.59 -3.76
C TYR A 375 -20.90 -11.69 -4.13
N LEU A 376 -21.59 -11.96 -5.24
CA LEU A 376 -22.77 -11.19 -5.64
C LEU A 376 -23.89 -11.25 -4.59
N LYS A 377 -24.08 -12.40 -3.93
CA LYS A 377 -25.06 -12.52 -2.84
C LYS A 377 -24.69 -11.65 -1.64
N LEU A 378 -23.42 -11.64 -1.24
CA LEU A 378 -22.91 -10.78 -0.17
C LEU A 378 -23.07 -9.29 -0.51
N LEU A 379 -22.68 -8.90 -1.72
CA LEU A 379 -22.72 -7.52 -2.19
C LEU A 379 -24.16 -6.99 -2.34
N THR A 380 -25.09 -7.84 -2.80
CA THR A 380 -26.52 -7.49 -2.92
C THR A 380 -27.16 -7.14 -1.58
N ALA A 381 -26.62 -7.66 -0.46
CA ALA A 381 -27.11 -7.33 0.87
C ALA A 381 -26.77 -5.88 1.29
N LEU A 382 -25.83 -5.21 0.61
CA LEU A 382 -25.39 -3.82 0.86
C LEU A 382 -25.00 -3.51 2.32
N LYS A 383 -24.66 -4.56 3.09
CA LYS A 383 -24.32 -4.47 4.52
C LYS A 383 -22.86 -4.84 4.78
N TYR A 384 -22.27 -5.70 3.96
CA TYR A 384 -20.99 -6.33 4.25
C TYR A 384 -19.84 -5.62 3.52
N ARG A 385 -18.73 -5.45 4.22
CA ARG A 385 -17.45 -5.02 3.62
C ARG A 385 -16.75 -6.22 3.00
N VAL A 386 -16.29 -6.10 1.78
CA VAL A 386 -15.57 -7.16 1.07
C VAL A 386 -14.21 -6.63 0.65
N LEU A 387 -13.15 -7.36 0.99
CA LEU A 387 -11.79 -7.07 0.57
C LEU A 387 -11.19 -8.28 -0.14
N VAL A 388 -10.64 -8.07 -1.33
CA VAL A 388 -9.75 -9.02 -2.00
C VAL A 388 -8.39 -8.33 -2.09
N TYR A 389 -7.34 -8.97 -1.58
CA TYR A 389 -5.98 -8.42 -1.60
C TYR A 389 -5.00 -9.49 -2.07
N ASN A 390 -3.99 -9.10 -2.85
CA ASN A 390 -3.03 -10.03 -3.42
C ASN A 390 -1.63 -9.45 -3.33
N GLY A 391 -0.66 -10.27 -2.92
CA GLY A 391 0.75 -10.03 -3.21
C GLY A 391 0.98 -10.14 -4.72
N ASP A 392 1.56 -9.12 -5.33
CA ASP A 392 1.69 -8.98 -6.78
C ASP A 392 2.79 -9.85 -7.42
N VAL A 393 3.55 -10.57 -6.59
CA VAL A 393 4.64 -11.48 -7.02
C VAL A 393 4.30 -12.97 -6.83
N ASP A 394 3.08 -13.27 -6.40
CA ASP A 394 2.56 -14.63 -6.26
C ASP A 394 2.10 -15.20 -7.61
N MET A 395 2.43 -16.47 -7.86
CA MET A 395 2.00 -17.22 -9.04
C MET A 395 0.94 -18.27 -8.72
N ALA A 396 0.71 -18.60 -7.45
CA ALA A 396 -0.30 -19.58 -7.05
C ALA A 396 -1.72 -19.04 -7.27
N CYS A 397 -1.98 -17.84 -6.77
CA CYS A 397 -3.22 -17.07 -6.88
C CYS A 397 -2.86 -15.61 -7.20
N ASN A 398 -2.38 -15.41 -8.43
CA ASN A 398 -1.78 -14.16 -8.87
C ASN A 398 -2.79 -13.00 -8.87
N PHE A 399 -2.29 -11.78 -8.60
CA PHE A 399 -3.14 -10.59 -8.44
C PHE A 399 -4.03 -10.29 -9.65
N MET A 400 -3.57 -10.56 -10.86
CA MET A 400 -4.31 -10.27 -12.09
C MET A 400 -5.56 -11.16 -12.21
N GLY A 401 -5.50 -12.42 -11.77
CA GLY A 401 -6.64 -13.32 -11.76
C GLY A 401 -7.76 -12.85 -10.82
N ASP A 402 -7.39 -12.41 -9.62
CA ASP A 402 -8.34 -11.88 -8.63
C ASP A 402 -8.84 -10.47 -8.99
N GLU A 403 -8.00 -9.62 -9.60
CA GLU A 403 -8.42 -8.32 -10.14
C GLU A 403 -9.49 -8.50 -11.22
N TRP A 404 -9.25 -9.37 -12.21
CA TRP A 404 -10.25 -9.72 -13.22
C TRP A 404 -11.52 -10.32 -12.62
N PHE A 405 -11.38 -11.11 -11.55
CA PHE A 405 -12.54 -11.65 -10.83
C PHE A 405 -13.38 -10.52 -10.23
N VAL A 406 -12.78 -9.59 -9.51
CA VAL A 406 -13.47 -8.44 -8.91
C VAL A 406 -14.11 -7.56 -9.98
N GLU A 407 -13.41 -7.26 -11.07
CA GLU A 407 -13.98 -6.51 -12.22
C GLU A 407 -15.19 -7.22 -12.83
N SER A 408 -15.15 -8.57 -12.90
CA SER A 408 -16.25 -9.39 -13.43
C SER A 408 -17.52 -9.37 -12.56
N LEU A 409 -17.45 -8.85 -11.33
CA LEU A 409 -18.62 -8.66 -10.48
C LEU A 409 -19.49 -7.49 -10.96
N HIS A 410 -18.97 -6.62 -11.84
CA HIS A 410 -19.69 -5.50 -12.45
C HIS A 410 -20.45 -4.62 -11.45
N GLN A 411 -19.90 -4.42 -10.25
CA GLN A 411 -20.49 -3.54 -9.24
C GLN A 411 -20.26 -2.08 -9.61
N GLN A 412 -21.21 -1.21 -9.22
CA GLN A 412 -21.04 0.22 -9.38
C GLN A 412 -19.96 0.70 -8.42
N VAL A 413 -18.84 1.19 -8.97
CA VAL A 413 -17.80 1.82 -8.17
C VAL A 413 -18.24 3.24 -7.86
N GLU A 414 -18.85 3.44 -6.69
CA GLU A 414 -18.97 4.78 -6.11
C GLU A 414 -17.60 5.18 -5.54
N VAL A 415 -16.76 5.82 -6.35
CA VAL A 415 -15.48 6.35 -5.90
C VAL A 415 -15.75 7.57 -5.00
N SER A 416 -15.95 7.33 -3.71
CA SER A 416 -15.83 8.38 -2.70
C SER A 416 -14.36 8.47 -2.30
N VAL A 417 -13.59 9.34 -2.98
CA VAL A 417 -12.21 9.59 -2.54
C VAL A 417 -12.27 10.44 -1.28
N GLU A 418 -12.16 9.81 -0.12
CA GLU A 418 -12.01 10.48 1.17
C GLU A 418 -10.80 11.45 1.15
N GLN A 419 -10.86 12.53 1.91
CA GLN A 419 -9.75 13.49 2.00
C GLN A 419 -8.47 12.83 2.54
N SER A 420 -8.61 11.83 3.42
CA SER A 420 -7.54 11.00 3.97
C SER A 420 -6.75 10.27 2.87
N GLU A 421 -7.44 9.65 1.91
CA GLU A 421 -6.83 8.94 0.78
C GLU A 421 -6.11 9.88 -0.19
N ARG A 422 -6.67 11.06 -0.46
CA ARG A 422 -6.00 12.07 -1.32
C ARG A 422 -4.69 12.54 -0.72
N ARG A 423 -4.70 12.74 0.61
CA ARG A 423 -3.51 13.08 1.39
C ARG A 423 -2.49 11.95 1.34
N ARG A 424 -2.92 10.70 1.56
CA ARG A 424 -2.03 9.54 1.52
C ARG A 424 -1.35 9.38 0.16
N ALA A 425 -2.07 9.61 -0.94
CA ALA A 425 -1.52 9.60 -2.29
C ALA A 425 -0.45 10.71 -2.48
N LEU A 426 -0.74 11.94 -2.05
CA LEU A 426 0.22 13.05 -2.10
C LEU A 426 1.48 12.74 -1.28
N SER A 427 1.31 12.30 -0.03
CA SER A 427 2.40 11.96 0.86
C SER A 427 3.25 10.79 0.31
N SER A 428 2.61 9.80 -0.31
CA SER A 428 3.31 8.68 -0.95
C SER A 428 4.22 9.13 -2.09
N VAL A 429 3.76 10.07 -2.93
CA VAL A 429 4.59 10.65 -4.01
C VAL A 429 5.74 11.46 -3.43
N CYS A 430 5.49 12.26 -2.39
CA CYS A 430 6.52 13.03 -1.68
C CYS A 430 7.60 12.12 -1.06
N CYS A 431 7.20 11.09 -0.30
CA CYS A 431 8.11 10.09 0.25
C CYS A 431 8.90 9.35 -0.83
N TYR A 432 8.27 9.05 -1.97
CA TYR A 432 8.97 8.42 -3.10
C TYR A 432 10.05 9.32 -3.67
N ILE A 433 9.76 10.61 -3.90
CA ILE A 433 10.76 11.59 -4.37
C ILE A 433 11.93 11.67 -3.38
N GLU A 434 11.63 11.79 -2.09
CA GLU A 434 12.65 11.81 -1.04
C GLU A 434 13.52 10.55 -1.05
N PHE A 435 12.90 9.38 -1.11
CA PHE A 435 13.60 8.11 -1.17
C PHE A 435 14.56 8.05 -2.38
N GLN A 436 14.10 8.46 -3.56
CA GLN A 436 14.94 8.46 -4.78
C GLN A 436 16.05 9.52 -4.71
N CYS A 437 15.80 10.70 -4.15
CA CYS A 437 16.80 11.74 -3.94
C CYS A 437 17.85 11.35 -2.89
N SER A 438 17.50 10.50 -1.93
CA SER A 438 18.39 10.05 -0.84
C SER A 438 19.32 8.89 -1.21
N ARG A 439 19.26 8.40 -2.45
CA ARG A 439 20.09 7.28 -2.91
C ARG A 439 21.58 7.67 -2.85
N PRO A 440 22.49 6.73 -2.57
CA PRO A 440 23.92 7.04 -2.55
C PRO A 440 24.45 7.40 -3.96
N PRO A 441 25.47 8.27 -4.09
CA PRO A 441 25.98 8.77 -5.37
C PRO A 441 26.24 7.72 -6.47
N PRO A 442 26.76 6.50 -6.18
CA PRO A 442 26.94 5.45 -7.19
C PRO A 442 25.66 5.00 -7.91
N LEU A 443 24.49 5.27 -7.32
CA LEU A 443 23.19 4.92 -7.87
C LEU A 443 22.52 6.07 -8.64
N HIS A 444 23.09 7.29 -8.64
CA HIS A 444 22.56 8.44 -9.38
C HIS A 444 22.83 8.33 -10.89
N SER A 445 22.05 7.48 -11.55
CA SER A 445 22.01 7.37 -13.00
C SER A 445 21.10 8.41 -13.65
N ARG A 446 21.27 8.61 -14.96
CA ARG A 446 20.35 9.44 -15.77
C ARG A 446 18.90 8.94 -15.70
N ASP A 447 18.71 7.63 -15.59
CA ASP A 447 17.39 7.01 -15.55
C ASP A 447 16.75 7.24 -14.18
N LEU A 448 17.51 7.13 -13.07
CA LEU A 448 17.05 7.52 -11.74
C LEU A 448 16.53 8.98 -11.73
N HIS A 449 17.30 9.90 -12.31
CA HIS A 449 16.89 11.31 -12.33
C HIS A 449 15.68 11.54 -13.22
N SER A 450 15.50 10.74 -14.27
CA SER A 450 14.29 10.80 -15.11
C SER A 450 13.06 10.29 -14.36
N ILE A 451 13.22 9.28 -13.49
CA ILE A 451 12.18 8.80 -12.58
C ILE A 451 11.82 9.88 -11.55
N ILE A 452 12.80 10.56 -10.96
CA ILE A 452 12.57 11.66 -10.02
C ILE A 452 11.78 12.79 -10.69
N VAL A 453 12.17 13.19 -11.91
CA VAL A 453 11.44 14.21 -12.70
C VAL A 453 10.01 13.78 -13.02
N ALA A 454 9.80 12.50 -13.36
CA ALA A 454 8.46 11.96 -13.58
C ALA A 454 7.61 12.00 -12.30
N ALA A 455 8.20 11.73 -11.14
CA ALA A 455 7.53 11.83 -9.85
C ALA A 455 7.13 13.28 -9.50
N PHE A 456 8.00 14.27 -9.74
CA PHE A 456 7.63 15.70 -9.63
C PHE A 456 6.50 16.08 -10.61
N THR A 457 6.51 15.53 -11.82
CA THR A 457 5.42 15.75 -12.80
C THR A 457 4.09 15.15 -12.32
N CYS A 458 4.15 13.96 -11.70
CA CYS A 458 3.00 13.33 -11.05
C CYS A 458 2.47 14.20 -9.90
N LEU A 459 3.36 14.71 -9.04
CA LEU A 459 3.00 15.61 -7.94
C LEU A 459 2.30 16.88 -8.44
N ASN A 460 2.81 17.49 -9.53
CA ASN A 460 2.16 18.65 -10.17
C ASN A 460 0.76 18.35 -10.68
N THR A 461 0.59 17.19 -11.31
CA THR A 461 -0.72 16.75 -11.82
C THR A 461 -1.70 16.60 -10.66
N TRP A 462 -1.26 16.02 -9.55
CA TRP A 462 -2.08 15.79 -8.36
C TRP A 462 -2.51 17.11 -7.70
N ILE A 463 -1.57 18.02 -7.47
CA ILE A 463 -1.82 19.35 -6.88
C ILE A 463 -2.79 20.16 -7.76
N THR A 464 -2.62 20.12 -9.09
CA THR A 464 -3.46 20.88 -10.03
C THR A 464 -4.90 20.36 -10.04
N HIS A 465 -5.12 19.04 -9.97
CA HIS A 465 -6.46 18.45 -9.96
C HIS A 465 -7.15 18.52 -8.60
N HIS A 466 -6.38 18.67 -7.52
CA HIS A 466 -6.88 18.67 -6.15
C HIS A 466 -6.32 19.86 -5.34
N PRO A 467 -6.61 21.10 -5.76
CA PRO A 467 -5.99 22.30 -5.20
C PRO A 467 -6.27 22.49 -3.69
N ALA A 468 -7.46 22.05 -3.24
CA ALA A 468 -7.89 22.11 -1.85
C ALA A 468 -6.99 21.30 -0.87
N MET A 469 -6.10 20.43 -1.36
CA MET A 469 -5.13 19.77 -0.50
C MET A 469 -4.08 20.73 0.05
N LEU A 470 -3.73 21.77 -0.70
CA LEU A 470 -2.75 22.78 -0.25
C LEU A 470 -3.32 23.73 0.81
N ASP A 471 -4.63 23.74 1.02
CA ASP A 471 -5.26 24.46 2.13
C ASP A 471 -4.94 23.80 3.49
N GLN A 472 -4.56 22.52 3.47
CA GLN A 472 -4.10 21.79 4.66
C GLN A 472 -2.62 22.10 4.90
N GLN A 473 -2.32 22.69 6.05
CA GLN A 473 -0.96 23.10 6.42
C GLN A 473 0.06 21.97 6.31
N GLU A 474 -0.30 20.75 6.71
CA GLU A 474 0.58 19.59 6.69
C GLU A 474 0.98 19.19 5.26
N CYS A 475 0.02 19.14 4.33
CA CYS A 475 0.27 18.82 2.92
C CYS A 475 1.12 19.90 2.24
N LEU A 476 0.85 21.18 2.52
CA LEU A 476 1.64 22.28 1.96
C LEU A 476 3.10 22.23 2.43
N LEU A 477 3.31 21.99 3.72
CA LEU A 477 4.66 21.86 4.28
C LEU A 477 5.40 20.67 3.66
N GLU A 478 4.75 19.52 3.53
CA GLU A 478 5.35 18.32 2.93
C GLU A 478 5.76 18.56 1.47
N VAL A 479 4.91 19.20 0.66
CA VAL A 479 5.24 19.56 -0.73
C VAL A 479 6.41 20.55 -0.77
N LEU A 480 6.42 21.58 0.08
CA LEU A 480 7.49 22.57 0.12
C LEU A 480 8.83 21.99 0.57
N GLU A 481 8.84 21.05 1.51
CA GLU A 481 10.05 20.33 1.93
C GLU A 481 10.62 19.47 0.79
N ILE A 482 9.76 18.86 -0.05
CA ILE A 482 10.20 18.10 -1.23
C ILE A 482 10.70 19.01 -2.35
N VAL A 483 10.08 20.18 -2.55
CA VAL A 483 10.57 21.22 -3.45
C VAL A 483 11.94 21.72 -2.99
N GLU A 484 12.11 21.99 -1.69
CA GLU A 484 13.39 22.39 -1.12
C GLU A 484 14.47 21.33 -1.36
N LEU A 485 14.16 20.06 -1.10
CA LEU A 485 15.05 18.94 -1.38
C LEU A 485 15.43 18.90 -2.86
N GLY A 486 14.46 19.09 -3.75
CA GLY A 486 14.65 19.10 -5.20
C GLY A 486 15.42 20.32 -5.72
N ILE A 487 15.45 21.45 -5.03
CA ILE A 487 16.20 22.66 -5.45
C ILE A 487 17.59 22.70 -4.83
N SER A 488 17.66 22.44 -3.52
CA SER A 488 18.84 22.66 -2.69
C SER A 488 19.65 21.39 -2.43
N GLY A 489 19.06 20.20 -2.62
CA GLY A 489 19.65 18.91 -2.26
C GLY A 489 19.53 18.54 -0.78
N THR A 490 18.94 19.42 0.05
CA THR A 490 18.81 19.23 1.50
C THR A 490 17.42 19.68 2.01
N LYS A 491 17.01 19.19 3.18
CA LYS A 491 15.81 19.68 3.90
C LYS A 491 16.22 20.50 5.11
N SER A 492 15.53 21.61 5.39
CA SER A 492 15.83 22.54 6.50
C SER A 492 15.71 21.97 7.91
N LYS A 493 15.17 20.76 8.10
CA LYS A 493 14.84 20.17 9.43
C LYS A 493 15.88 19.22 10.03
N ARG A 494 17.10 19.14 9.50
CA ARG A 494 18.18 18.43 10.20
C ARG A 494 18.97 19.39 11.08
N GLU A 495 18.93 19.16 12.40
CA GLU A 495 20.03 19.60 13.28
C GLU A 495 21.29 18.84 12.86
N GLU A 496 22.05 19.39 11.91
CA GLU A 496 23.37 18.86 11.55
C GLU A 496 24.46 19.65 12.27
N GLU A 497 25.35 18.92 12.96
CA GLU A 497 26.60 19.44 13.50
C GLU A 497 27.42 20.10 12.39
N VAL A 498 27.98 21.28 12.68
CA VAL A 498 28.81 22.05 11.75
C VAL A 498 30.06 21.23 11.36
N ARG A 499 30.08 20.69 10.14
CA ARG A 499 31.25 20.03 9.56
C ARG A 499 32.05 20.97 8.66
N CYS A 500 33.37 20.78 8.66
CA CYS A 500 34.32 21.59 7.89
C CYS A 500 34.09 21.43 6.37
N LYS A 501 34.39 22.50 5.62
CA LYS A 501 34.15 22.66 4.17
C LYS A 501 34.77 21.57 3.28
N GLU A 502 35.65 20.74 3.83
CA GLU A 502 36.36 19.64 3.16
C GLU A 502 35.66 18.27 3.30
N GLU A 503 34.62 18.15 4.15
CA GLU A 503 33.81 16.93 4.34
C GLU A 503 32.46 16.98 3.61
N LYS A 504 32.27 17.94 2.69
CA LYS A 504 31.02 18.12 1.97
C LYS A 504 30.91 17.09 0.83
N GLU A 505 30.31 15.94 1.09
CA GLU A 505 29.81 15.07 0.01
C GLU A 505 28.81 15.85 -0.85
N LEU A 506 29.04 15.86 -2.17
CA LEU A 506 28.33 16.69 -3.14
C LEU A 506 26.83 16.36 -3.25
N ASN A 507 26.01 17.42 -3.33
CA ASN A 507 24.59 17.39 -3.68
C ASN A 507 24.32 16.63 -4.99
N PRO A 508 23.51 15.54 -5.00
CA PRO A 508 23.17 14.85 -6.23
C PRO A 508 21.75 15.20 -6.68
N VAL A 509 21.51 16.48 -6.97
CA VAL A 509 20.30 16.92 -7.67
C VAL A 509 20.76 17.46 -9.02
N SER A 510 20.46 16.75 -10.11
CA SER A 510 20.77 17.28 -11.43
C SER A 510 19.99 18.56 -11.71
N LEU A 511 20.51 19.36 -12.65
CA LEU A 511 19.79 20.54 -13.16
C LEU A 511 18.34 20.21 -13.54
N ARG A 512 18.09 19.01 -14.09
CA ARG A 512 16.74 18.54 -14.46
C ARG A 512 15.81 18.34 -13.26
N VAL A 513 16.33 17.81 -12.15
CA VAL A 513 15.53 17.64 -10.93
C VAL A 513 15.26 18.99 -10.30
N LYS A 514 16.25 19.90 -10.29
CA LYS A 514 16.07 21.28 -9.85
C LYS A 514 15.00 22.01 -10.66
N GLU A 515 15.07 21.94 -12.00
CA GLU A 515 14.06 22.53 -12.89
C GLU A 515 12.66 21.95 -12.60
N ALA A 516 12.54 20.63 -12.39
CA ALA A 516 11.26 19.99 -12.06
C ALA A 516 10.71 20.45 -10.68
N ALA A 517 11.59 20.66 -9.70
CA ALA A 517 11.23 21.19 -8.39
C ALA A 517 10.81 22.67 -8.46
N GLU A 518 11.49 23.49 -9.26
CA GLU A 518 11.11 24.89 -9.54
C GLU A 518 9.75 24.98 -10.27
N VAL A 519 9.49 24.09 -11.23
CA VAL A 519 8.16 23.96 -11.86
C VAL A 519 7.09 23.62 -10.83
N THR A 520 7.42 22.76 -9.86
CA THR A 520 6.50 22.39 -8.78
C THR A 520 6.22 23.54 -7.83
N LEU A 521 7.24 24.33 -7.49
CA LEU A 521 7.06 25.57 -6.73
C LEU A 521 6.13 26.55 -7.46
N ASN A 522 6.33 26.73 -8.76
CA ASN A 522 5.45 27.57 -9.58
C ASN A 522 4.01 27.03 -9.61
N CYS A 523 3.82 25.72 -9.71
CA CYS A 523 2.51 25.07 -9.65
C CYS A 523 1.79 25.35 -8.33
N VAL A 524 2.49 25.18 -7.19
CA VAL A 524 1.96 25.50 -5.85
C VAL A 524 1.54 26.98 -5.76
N MET A 525 2.39 27.89 -6.23
CA MET A 525 2.10 29.33 -6.22
C MET A 525 0.91 29.69 -7.12
N GLN A 526 0.76 29.05 -8.28
CA GLN A 526 -0.37 29.26 -9.19
C GLN A 526 -1.68 28.75 -8.57
N VAL A 527 -1.66 27.56 -7.98
CA VAL A 527 -2.84 26.94 -7.37
C VAL A 527 -3.32 27.72 -6.14
N LEU A 528 -2.40 28.25 -5.33
CA LEU A 528 -2.72 29.09 -4.17
C LEU A 528 -3.11 30.54 -4.56
N GLY A 529 -3.12 30.87 -5.85
CA GLY A 529 -3.50 32.20 -6.33
C GLY A 529 -2.47 33.30 -6.03
N ALA A 530 -1.20 32.94 -5.80
CA ALA A 530 -0.14 33.87 -5.44
C ALA A 530 0.47 34.63 -6.63
N VAL A 531 0.13 34.28 -7.90
CA VAL A 531 0.65 34.94 -9.11
C VAL A 531 -0.39 34.96 -10.25
N PRO A 532 -0.70 36.12 -10.89
CA PRO A 532 -1.43 36.16 -12.17
C PRO A 532 -0.51 35.89 -13.37
N SER A 533 -1.06 35.30 -14.43
CA SER A 533 -0.34 34.94 -15.68
C SER A 533 0.46 36.11 -16.28
N LEU A 534 1.74 35.87 -16.58
CA LEU A 534 2.68 36.82 -17.20
C LEU A 534 2.25 37.22 -18.62
N GLY A 535 2.07 38.53 -18.87
CA GLY A 535 1.91 39.09 -20.20
C GLY A 535 2.46 40.52 -20.31
N GLY A 536 3.54 40.69 -21.08
CA GLY A 536 3.99 41.97 -21.66
C GLY A 536 5.23 42.63 -21.00
N LEU A 537 6.33 42.73 -21.77
CA LEU A 537 7.50 43.58 -21.48
C LEU A 537 7.20 45.03 -21.92
N LEU A 538 7.56 46.04 -21.12
CA LEU A 538 7.55 47.47 -21.50
C LEU A 538 8.98 48.04 -21.62
N ASP A 539 9.14 49.03 -22.50
CA ASP A 539 10.39 49.62 -22.99
C ASP A 539 11.01 50.67 -22.04
N GLU A 540 12.34 50.76 -22.03
CA GLU A 540 13.17 51.58 -21.13
C GLU A 540 12.90 53.10 -21.29
N ASP A 541 12.46 53.53 -22.48
CA ASP A 541 12.14 54.92 -22.79
C ASP A 541 10.91 55.46 -22.02
N ALA A 542 9.98 54.59 -21.59
CA ALA A 542 8.82 54.99 -20.80
C ALA A 542 9.19 55.37 -19.34
N LEU A 543 10.26 54.77 -18.80
CA LEU A 543 10.77 55.04 -17.45
C LEU A 543 11.50 56.37 -17.36
N ILE A 544 12.19 56.79 -18.43
CA ILE A 544 12.95 58.05 -18.49
C ILE A 544 12.01 59.27 -18.49
N GLY A 545 10.80 59.15 -19.05
CA GLY A 545 9.79 60.22 -19.08
C GLY A 545 9.30 60.68 -17.70
N CYS A 546 9.36 59.81 -16.69
CA CYS A 546 8.92 60.12 -15.31
C CYS A 546 9.88 61.05 -14.55
N HIS A 547 11.09 61.33 -15.08
CA HIS A 547 12.05 62.21 -14.43
C HIS A 547 11.74 63.72 -14.65
N SER A 548 10.85 64.06 -15.58
CA SER A 548 10.55 65.46 -15.91
C SER A 548 9.62 66.19 -14.92
N LEU A 549 9.03 65.47 -13.96
CA LEU A 549 8.15 66.06 -12.94
C LEU A 549 8.91 66.23 -11.63
N SER A 550 9.48 67.42 -11.45
CA SER A 550 10.17 67.88 -10.24
C SER A 550 9.17 68.16 -9.11
N ASP A 551 8.49 67.13 -8.61
CA ASP A 551 7.58 67.26 -7.47
C ASP A 551 8.09 66.52 -6.23
N SER A 552 8.35 67.28 -5.17
CA SER A 552 8.82 66.80 -3.87
C SER A 552 7.87 65.81 -3.18
N SER A 553 6.63 65.69 -3.68
CA SER A 553 5.56 64.80 -3.20
C SER A 553 5.78 63.32 -3.55
N LEU A 554 6.57 63.01 -4.60
CA LEU A 554 6.83 61.63 -5.05
C LEU A 554 7.77 60.84 -4.12
N LYS A 555 8.65 61.54 -3.40
CA LYS A 555 9.63 60.91 -2.48
C LYS A 555 8.98 60.18 -1.30
N LYS A 556 7.74 60.52 -0.94
CA LYS A 556 6.98 59.87 0.16
C LYS A 556 6.17 58.64 -0.28
N LYS A 557 6.10 58.34 -1.58
CA LYS A 557 5.27 57.24 -2.12
C LYS A 557 6.02 55.93 -2.32
N PHE A 558 7.33 55.92 -2.08
CA PHE A 558 8.13 54.70 -2.15
C PHE A 558 8.19 54.02 -0.78
N ARG A 559 7.84 52.72 -0.73
CA ARG A 559 8.09 51.86 0.43
C ARG A 559 9.28 50.96 0.14
N TYR A 560 10.21 50.87 1.08
CA TYR A 560 11.43 50.10 0.94
C TYR A 560 11.43 48.89 1.87
N PHE A 561 11.81 47.73 1.33
CA PHE A 561 11.94 46.48 2.08
C PHE A 561 13.35 45.91 1.85
N VAL A 562 13.95 45.37 2.91
CA VAL A 562 15.26 44.71 2.82
C VAL A 562 15.04 43.22 3.00
N LEU A 563 15.41 42.45 1.98
CA LEU A 563 15.39 41.00 2.03
C LEU A 563 16.83 40.52 2.14
N ASP A 564 17.10 39.77 3.21
CA ASP A 564 18.34 39.05 3.46
C ASP A 564 19.64 39.87 3.28
N SER A 565 19.72 40.97 4.04
CA SER A 565 20.90 41.84 4.25
C SER A 565 21.61 42.43 3.02
N SER A 566 21.16 42.14 1.81
CA SER A 566 21.86 42.47 0.57
C SER A 566 20.94 42.84 -0.60
N VAL A 567 19.62 42.70 -0.44
CA VAL A 567 18.62 43.04 -1.45
C VAL A 567 17.72 44.17 -0.97
N ILE A 568 17.65 45.27 -1.71
CA ILE A 568 16.74 46.40 -1.45
C ILE A 568 15.62 46.38 -2.47
N MET A 569 14.39 46.31 -1.97
CA MET A 569 13.15 46.34 -2.74
C MET A 569 12.48 47.70 -2.56
N ALA A 570 12.09 48.36 -3.64
CA ALA A 570 11.37 49.65 -3.60
C ALA A 570 10.03 49.52 -4.34
N MET A 571 8.93 49.89 -3.69
CA MET A 571 7.57 49.81 -4.21
C MET A 571 6.98 51.21 -4.40
N LEU A 572 6.52 51.53 -5.61
CA LEU A 572 5.74 52.74 -5.91
C LEU A 572 4.33 52.39 -6.36
N GLU A 573 3.34 52.88 -5.62
CA GLU A 573 1.93 52.83 -6.01
C GLU A 573 1.56 54.13 -6.72
N GLN A 574 1.26 54.07 -8.01
CA GLN A 574 0.63 55.18 -8.73
C GLN A 574 -0.43 54.66 -9.71
N PRO A 575 -1.57 55.38 -9.87
CA PRO A 575 -2.46 55.17 -11.00
C PRO A 575 -1.78 55.73 -12.26
N GLN A 576 -1.46 54.88 -13.23
CA GLN A 576 -0.98 55.35 -14.54
C GLN A 576 -2.12 55.26 -15.56
N GLY A 577 -2.66 56.43 -15.94
CA GLY A 577 -3.64 56.58 -17.02
C GLY A 577 -4.31 57.98 -16.98
N PRO A 578 -4.85 58.47 -18.11
CA PRO A 578 -5.72 59.65 -18.10
C PRO A 578 -6.93 59.37 -17.19
N GLU A 579 -7.44 60.42 -16.53
CA GLU A 579 -8.23 60.47 -15.27
C GLU A 579 -9.43 59.50 -15.02
N ASP A 580 -9.68 58.44 -15.80
CA ASP A 580 -10.77 57.48 -15.57
C ASP A 580 -10.36 55.99 -15.48
N ALA A 581 -9.06 55.67 -15.29
CA ALA A 581 -8.61 54.28 -15.10
C ALA A 581 -8.50 53.91 -13.60
N SER A 582 -9.54 53.27 -13.05
CA SER A 582 -9.65 52.86 -11.65
C SER A 582 -8.84 51.60 -11.28
N CYS A 583 -7.60 51.47 -11.72
CA CYS A 583 -6.74 50.31 -11.40
C CYS A 583 -5.40 50.76 -10.80
N PRO A 584 -5.03 50.32 -9.58
CA PRO A 584 -3.73 50.64 -9.00
C PRO A 584 -2.60 49.88 -9.74
N SER A 585 -1.58 50.61 -10.18
CA SER A 585 -0.34 50.03 -10.73
C SER A 585 0.74 49.99 -9.65
N LEU A 586 1.44 48.86 -9.56
CA LEU A 586 2.54 48.64 -8.62
C LEU A 586 3.86 48.52 -9.38
N ALA A 587 4.79 49.46 -9.18
CA ALA A 587 6.16 49.35 -9.69
C ALA A 587 7.10 48.78 -8.61
N LEU A 588 7.84 47.72 -8.95
CA LEU A 588 8.76 47.01 -8.07
C LEU A 588 10.20 47.11 -8.57
N LEU A 589 11.08 47.67 -7.74
CA LEU A 589 12.51 47.79 -8.01
C LEU A 589 13.29 46.81 -7.14
N ILE A 590 14.10 45.93 -7.74
CA ILE A 590 14.92 44.95 -7.01
C ILE A 590 16.39 45.26 -7.26
N ARG A 591 17.14 45.46 -6.17
CA ARG A 591 18.60 45.67 -6.22
C ARG A 591 19.30 44.53 -5.50
N GLY A 592 20.12 43.76 -6.21
CA GLY A 592 20.93 42.67 -5.66
C GLY A 592 22.40 42.73 -6.10
N PRO A 593 23.24 41.76 -5.69
CA PRO A 593 24.69 41.76 -5.93
C PRO A 593 25.09 41.69 -7.41
N SER A 594 24.19 41.20 -8.28
CA SER A 594 24.41 40.97 -9.71
C SER A 594 23.97 42.13 -10.62
N GLY A 595 23.39 43.21 -10.07
CA GLY A 595 22.91 44.35 -10.84
C GLY A 595 21.55 44.89 -10.38
N ARG A 596 21.05 45.91 -11.08
CA ARG A 596 19.74 46.54 -10.81
C ARG A 596 18.72 46.03 -11.83
N HIS A 597 17.56 45.56 -11.37
CA HIS A 597 16.46 45.13 -12.23
C HIS A 597 15.15 45.85 -11.84
N THR A 598 14.46 46.44 -12.82
CA THR A 598 13.19 47.17 -12.67
C THR A 598 12.04 46.36 -13.27
N TRP A 599 10.95 46.17 -12.51
CA TRP A 599 9.75 45.48 -12.95
C TRP A 599 8.51 46.33 -12.62
N THR A 600 7.50 46.35 -13.49
CA THR A 600 6.21 47.04 -13.20
C THR A 600 5.05 46.10 -13.45
N LEU A 601 4.11 46.06 -12.50
CA LEU A 601 2.90 45.25 -12.54
C LEU A 601 1.66 46.16 -12.57
N GLN A 602 0.79 45.98 -13.57
CA GLN A 602 -0.49 46.69 -13.65
C GLN A 602 -1.63 45.72 -13.34
N LEU A 603 -2.34 45.92 -12.23
CA LEU A 603 -3.40 45.02 -11.78
C LEU A 603 -4.70 45.34 -12.52
N HIS A 604 -5.23 44.39 -13.31
CA HIS A 604 -6.59 44.48 -13.86
C HIS A 604 -7.50 43.44 -13.16
N LEU A 605 -8.59 43.89 -12.56
CA LEU A 605 -9.64 43.02 -12.00
C LEU A 605 -10.73 42.82 -13.06
N GLN A 606 -10.97 41.57 -13.51
CA GLN A 606 -12.20 41.23 -14.24
C GLN A 606 -13.24 40.58 -13.29
N PRO A 607 -14.53 40.96 -13.35
CA PRO A 607 -15.57 40.36 -12.51
C PRO A 607 -15.91 38.91 -12.91
N ARG A 608 -16.31 38.12 -11.92
CA ARG A 608 -16.44 36.65 -11.93
C ARG A 608 -17.76 36.09 -12.47
N GLU A 609 -18.49 36.81 -13.33
CA GLU A 609 -19.78 36.35 -13.85
C GLU A 609 -19.75 36.16 -15.37
N GLY A 610 -19.87 34.90 -15.82
CA GLY A 610 -20.18 34.55 -17.21
C GLY A 610 -19.19 33.61 -17.90
N ARG A 611 -19.18 32.33 -17.55
CA ARG A 611 -18.74 31.25 -18.45
C ARG A 611 -19.61 30.00 -18.33
N THR A 612 -20.80 30.06 -18.92
CA THR A 612 -21.37 28.91 -19.62
C THR A 612 -20.90 28.98 -21.06
N HIS A 613 -19.98 28.09 -21.45
CA HIS A 613 -19.96 27.40 -22.76
C HIS A 613 -18.70 26.53 -22.84
N THR A 614 -18.96 25.22 -22.81
CA THR A 614 -18.09 24.14 -23.24
C THR A 614 -17.57 24.41 -24.66
N GLN A 615 -16.25 24.43 -24.83
CA GLN A 615 -15.61 24.15 -26.12
C GLN A 615 -14.67 22.97 -25.96
N HIS A 616 -15.00 21.90 -26.69
CA HIS A 616 -14.23 20.68 -26.84
C HIS A 616 -12.83 20.97 -27.40
N PHE A 617 -11.78 20.49 -26.73
CA PHE A 617 -10.47 20.37 -27.35
C PHE A 617 -10.43 19.07 -28.17
N LEU A 618 -10.43 19.24 -29.50
CA LEU A 618 -10.08 18.20 -30.47
C LEU A 618 -8.58 17.92 -30.37
N ILE A 619 -8.21 16.65 -30.17
CA ILE A 619 -6.83 16.16 -30.23
C ILE A 619 -6.43 16.01 -31.71
N PRO A 620 -5.42 16.73 -32.23
CA PRO A 620 -4.85 16.41 -33.53
C PRO A 620 -3.88 15.24 -33.42
N ALA A 621 -3.97 14.31 -34.36
CA ALA A 621 -3.18 13.09 -34.45
C ALA A 621 -1.66 13.35 -34.62
N ARG A 622 -0.87 12.40 -34.11
CA ARG A 622 0.60 12.36 -34.16
C ARG A 622 1.10 12.12 -35.60
N PRO A 623 2.01 12.95 -36.16
CA PRO A 623 2.77 12.58 -37.35
C PRO A 623 3.97 11.68 -37.00
N ALA A 624 4.22 10.71 -37.87
CA ALA A 624 5.26 9.69 -37.75
C ALA A 624 6.68 10.21 -38.02
N ALA A 625 7.67 9.45 -37.55
CA ALA A 625 9.10 9.72 -37.59
C ALA A 625 9.71 9.86 -39.01
N ALA A 626 10.69 10.76 -39.14
CA ALA A 626 11.74 10.71 -40.17
C ALA A 626 13.03 11.42 -39.67
N GLN A 627 14.15 11.02 -40.25
CA GLN A 627 15.57 11.06 -39.81
C GLN A 627 16.28 12.42 -39.67
N GLU A 628 17.41 12.36 -38.93
CA GLU A 628 18.67 13.15 -38.94
C GLU A 628 18.85 14.15 -40.10
N ASP A 629 19.39 15.36 -39.95
CA ASP A 629 20.73 15.70 -39.46
C ASP A 629 20.92 17.26 -39.40
N ALA A 630 22.05 17.72 -38.86
CA ALA A 630 22.63 19.09 -38.87
C ALA A 630 22.33 20.06 -37.71
N GLY A 631 23.07 19.91 -36.61
CA GLY A 631 23.30 20.97 -35.63
C GLY A 631 24.42 21.93 -36.05
N ILE A 632 24.16 23.24 -36.00
CA ILE A 632 25.20 24.28 -36.08
C ILE A 632 25.76 24.50 -34.68
N GLN A 633 27.04 24.14 -34.51
CA GLN A 633 27.79 24.31 -33.26
C GLN A 633 28.34 25.75 -33.19
N CYS A 634 27.88 26.57 -32.24
CA CYS A 634 28.45 27.89 -31.99
C CYS A 634 29.41 27.80 -30.78
N SER A 635 30.69 28.09 -31.01
CA SER A 635 31.75 28.05 -30.00
C SER A 635 31.81 29.38 -29.24
N ILE A 636 31.18 29.45 -28.06
CA ILE A 636 31.37 30.58 -27.15
C ILE A 636 32.55 30.25 -26.23
N LYS A 637 33.65 31.00 -26.36
CA LYS A 637 34.74 31.01 -25.38
C LYS A 637 34.27 31.69 -24.11
N ASN A 638 34.45 31.04 -22.96
CA ASN A 638 34.31 31.69 -21.65
C ASN A 638 35.31 32.85 -21.53
N GLN A 639 34.81 34.06 -21.31
CA GLN A 639 35.61 35.17 -20.80
C GLN A 639 35.55 35.17 -19.27
N GLN A 640 36.71 35.22 -18.63
CA GLN A 640 36.84 35.54 -17.22
C GLN A 640 36.47 37.02 -16.99
N PHE A 641 35.89 37.29 -15.82
CA PHE A 641 35.49 38.62 -15.36
C PHE A 641 36.63 39.65 -15.43
N LEU A 642 36.29 40.89 -15.79
CA LEU A 642 37.19 42.05 -15.72
C LEU A 642 37.15 42.67 -14.31
N GLU A 643 38.33 42.82 -13.71
CA GLU A 643 38.58 43.28 -12.34
C GLU A 643 38.27 44.78 -12.06
N ASN A 644 37.46 45.47 -12.86
CA ASN A 644 37.27 46.93 -12.75
C ASN A 644 35.82 47.41 -12.98
N ILE A 645 34.86 46.85 -12.25
CA ILE A 645 33.45 47.30 -12.22
C ILE A 645 33.31 48.79 -11.79
N GLU A 646 34.27 49.32 -11.02
CA GLU A 646 34.24 50.72 -10.55
C GLU A 646 34.56 51.76 -11.63
N ARG A 647 34.93 51.36 -12.85
CA ARG A 647 35.20 52.28 -13.97
C ARG A 647 34.02 52.48 -14.93
N VAL A 648 32.86 51.87 -14.66
CA VAL A 648 31.67 52.07 -15.49
C VAL A 648 31.14 53.49 -15.29
N PRO A 649 31.06 54.34 -16.34
CA PRO A 649 30.54 55.71 -16.20
C PRO A 649 29.07 55.68 -15.79
N SER A 650 28.68 56.50 -14.81
CA SER A 650 27.27 56.63 -14.41
C SER A 650 26.40 57.10 -15.58
N VAL A 651 25.26 56.46 -15.78
CA VAL A 651 24.24 56.89 -16.74
C VAL A 651 23.23 57.81 -16.08
N LYS A 652 22.49 58.62 -16.85
CA LYS A 652 21.53 59.60 -16.27
C LYS A 652 20.45 58.94 -15.40
N ALA A 653 20.13 57.67 -15.63
CA ALA A 653 19.22 56.88 -14.80
C ALA A 653 19.77 56.59 -13.38
N ASP A 654 21.07 56.76 -13.14
CA ASP A 654 21.66 56.65 -11.80
C ASP A 654 21.27 57.82 -10.88
N GLN A 655 20.81 58.95 -11.44
CA GLN A 655 20.41 60.14 -10.67
C GLN A 655 18.93 60.19 -10.30
N SER A 656 18.10 59.30 -10.88
CA SER A 656 16.65 59.23 -10.61
C SER A 656 16.28 58.51 -9.30
N ILE A 657 17.26 57.96 -8.57
CA ILE A 657 17.04 57.23 -7.31
C ILE A 657 17.82 57.93 -6.19
N PRO A 658 17.16 58.45 -5.13
CA PRO A 658 17.85 59.10 -4.00
C PRO A 658 18.77 58.13 -3.26
N ALA A 659 19.92 58.62 -2.77
CA ALA A 659 20.82 57.81 -1.96
C ALA A 659 20.26 57.60 -0.54
N LEU A 660 20.41 56.40 0.02
CA LEU A 660 19.81 55.98 1.31
C LEU A 660 20.17 56.89 2.50
N HIS A 661 21.30 57.58 2.46
CA HIS A 661 21.75 58.48 3.53
C HIS A 661 21.10 59.88 3.47
N GLU A 662 20.44 60.24 2.37
CA GLU A 662 19.76 61.53 2.21
C GLU A 662 18.32 61.52 2.77
N THR A 663 17.81 60.36 3.21
CA THR A 663 16.43 60.18 3.73
C THR A 663 16.34 59.99 5.24
N VAL A 664 17.45 59.95 5.98
CA VAL A 664 17.44 59.79 7.45
C VAL A 664 17.54 61.16 8.13
N THR A 665 16.44 61.67 8.70
CA THR A 665 16.45 62.79 9.66
C THR A 665 15.46 62.58 10.83
N GLU A 666 16.02 62.61 12.05
CA GLU A 666 15.51 63.02 13.39
C GLU A 666 14.21 62.45 14.05
N GLU A 667 13.93 61.15 14.03
CA GLU A 667 12.94 60.55 14.97
C GLU A 667 13.41 59.29 15.72
N VAL A 668 14.71 59.15 16.01
CA VAL A 668 15.25 58.04 16.84
C VAL A 668 16.15 58.53 17.98
N ARG A 669 15.67 59.50 18.78
CA ARG A 669 16.17 59.74 20.15
C ARG A 669 14.97 60.03 21.06
N THR A 670 14.92 59.34 22.20
CA THR A 670 13.80 59.19 23.17
C THR A 670 12.82 58.09 22.74
N TRP A 671 12.64 56.97 23.46
CA TRP A 671 12.19 56.87 24.85
C TRP A 671 12.65 55.56 25.52
N THR A 672 13.14 55.70 26.76
CA THR A 672 13.32 54.65 27.79
C THR A 672 12.06 54.56 28.68
N SER A 673 11.70 53.32 29.07
CA SER A 673 10.72 52.79 30.09
C SER A 673 10.50 53.64 31.37
N PRO A 674 9.40 53.55 32.22
CA PRO A 674 8.64 52.33 32.63
C PRO A 674 7.10 52.36 32.95
N ASP A 675 6.44 51.21 32.69
CA ASP A 675 5.25 50.46 33.24
C ASP A 675 4.13 51.10 34.10
N PRO A 676 2.86 50.57 34.14
CA PRO A 676 2.50 49.12 34.10
C PRO A 676 1.25 48.64 33.29
N ASP A 677 1.29 47.34 32.92
CA ASP A 677 0.27 46.29 32.58
C ASP A 677 -1.27 46.56 32.71
N PRO A 678 -2.21 45.80 32.06
CA PRO A 678 -2.04 44.59 31.23
C PRO A 678 -2.86 44.49 29.93
N ALA A 679 -2.43 43.54 29.09
CA ALA A 679 -3.00 43.06 27.83
C ALA A 679 -2.33 43.63 26.57
N VAL A 680 -2.05 42.70 25.65
CA VAL A 680 -1.35 42.84 24.35
C VAL A 680 0.18 42.65 24.44
N ARG A 681 0.60 41.39 24.33
CA ARG A 681 1.99 41.02 23.98
C ARG A 681 2.22 41.25 22.48
N PRO A 682 3.26 42.00 22.05
CA PRO A 682 3.68 42.04 20.65
C PRO A 682 4.67 40.90 20.33
N CYS A 683 4.41 40.20 19.22
CA CYS A 683 5.29 39.19 18.65
C CYS A 683 6.54 39.85 18.05
N TYR A 684 7.71 39.44 18.52
CA TYR A 684 8.99 39.66 17.84
C TYR A 684 9.20 38.52 16.85
N PHE A 685 9.43 38.87 15.58
CA PHE A 685 9.95 37.95 14.56
C PHE A 685 11.46 37.81 14.74
N TRP A 686 11.91 36.57 14.92
CA TRP A 686 13.18 36.07 14.42
C TRP A 686 12.86 35.00 13.38
#